data_AF-W2H418-F1
#
_entry.id   AF-W2H418-F1
#
_cell.length_a   1.000
_cell.length_b   1.000
_cell.length_c   1.000
_cell.angle_alpha   90.00
_cell.angle_beta   90.00
_cell.angle_gamma   90.00
#
_symmetry.space_group_name_H-M   'P 1'
#
loop_
_entity.id
_entity.type
_entity.pdbx_description
1 polymer ?
#
loop_
_entity_poly.entity_id
_entity_poly.type
_entity_poly.pdbx_seq_one_letter_code
_entity_poly.pdbx_strand_id
1 'polypeptide(L)'
;MVGCCPNPEVISEKEEAGPRSGLVPGSQRKCRDGFCCLWFIVYWIGMIVVAIIALQTGEPLSLIYGKDYNGNVCGKGDFANARFTTYPRLNEDLLIAAANGVSPSNAKFFGVCVESCPTAGSKTCTYGNETCWVVAQDTESAFFRCLPVVSTNETVLDEVCIDPKGADPNCTVDLYEAGECDTICNTKRSHKEVWEVEATGGTSPLLSQLQGNLQVLGRFLNDMYAARSVVLLVGGLGALILGMLWLIVLQFFAGCVVWLTCSLVLIGLILLSLFCSVRSELISAEDIGALSFLNATTIDTTALAVTSDENTKLQFKAAAYVSWVVTAVVFLLIIAMRKRLKIAIAIIRESSKAIQQLPMLLLWPVIPTAFFVGLVVYSVAIAAYLLSSDDLTAAVKESATTFNVTSELSAAEELPAKSLQQVLLAFHVFGFLWTNQLLQAISICVIAGTVAQFYWTPPSDNGKRTLESNFPISRALGYTLRFSIGSLCFGSFIIAFVQFLRIMLEYLDRNTKQIQQTNRVVRVALLAVKCCLWCFEKCIKFLSKNAYILIAMKGNSFCAASARSFKLIFKNMARVAVVNSISFFLLFLIKMTVTLAVGLVVFALLSKSSSLSLSADQLSLLGGATVMSPLAPVVVACVLAWLVASAFVNVYDIAIDTILLCFCEDVELHGPTASEFMSKELQRIMGGSIPHHATEDKHQLIHVSPKGEGKNASPTGRQNPPDEETVVERMEETDI
;
A
#
# COMPACT_ATOMS: atom_id res chain seq x y z
N MET A 1 -17.33 -6.69 24.52
CA MET A 1 -17.34 -7.57 23.32
C MET A 1 -18.47 -8.61 23.31
N VAL A 2 -19.07 -8.98 24.45
CA VAL A 2 -20.14 -10.00 24.53
C VAL A 2 -21.45 -9.59 23.83
N GLY A 3 -21.73 -8.30 23.63
CA GLY A 3 -22.94 -7.82 22.95
C GLY A 3 -22.91 -7.82 21.41
N CYS A 4 -21.75 -8.03 20.78
CA CYS A 4 -21.60 -7.92 19.31
C CYS A 4 -21.69 -9.27 18.58
N CYS A 5 -21.44 -10.37 19.28
CA CYS A 5 -21.69 -11.72 18.77
C CYS A 5 -22.80 -12.33 19.65
N PRO A 6 -24.10 -12.12 19.35
CA PRO A 6 -25.12 -12.95 19.96
C PRO A 6 -24.79 -14.43 19.68
N ASN A 7 -25.24 -15.32 20.58
CA ASN A 7 -25.14 -16.77 20.36
C ASN A 7 -25.53 -17.06 18.91
N PRO A 8 -24.80 -17.94 18.19
CA PRO A 8 -25.18 -18.30 16.85
C PRO A 8 -26.60 -18.82 16.92
N GLU A 9 -27.57 -17.99 16.51
CA GLU A 9 -28.92 -18.47 16.27
C GLU A 9 -28.72 -19.63 15.32
N VAL A 10 -29.09 -20.82 15.79
CA VAL A 10 -29.47 -21.91 14.91
C VAL A 10 -30.53 -21.28 14.04
N ILE A 11 -30.14 -20.84 12.84
CA ILE A 11 -31.09 -20.52 11.80
C ILE A 11 -31.79 -21.85 11.61
N SER A 12 -32.96 -21.99 12.22
CA SER A 12 -33.87 -23.06 11.91
C SER A 12 -34.06 -22.95 10.41
N GLU A 13 -33.44 -23.87 9.68
CA GLU A 13 -33.85 -24.25 8.36
C GLU A 13 -35.30 -24.69 8.52
N LYS A 14 -36.24 -23.73 8.47
CA LYS A 14 -37.59 -24.07 8.10
C LYS A 14 -37.45 -24.63 6.69
N GLU A 15 -37.76 -25.92 6.55
CA GLU A 15 -37.93 -26.65 5.31
C GLU A 15 -38.98 -25.95 4.43
N GLU A 16 -38.60 -24.82 3.84
CA GLU A 16 -39.05 -24.43 2.51
C GLU A 16 -37.81 -24.65 1.64
N ALA A 17 -37.95 -25.40 0.54
CA ALA A 17 -36.89 -25.79 -0.37
C ALA A 17 -35.77 -24.72 -0.41
N GLY A 18 -34.60 -25.04 0.15
CA GLY A 18 -33.53 -24.07 0.37
C GLY A 18 -33.23 -23.27 -0.91
N PRO A 19 -32.79 -22.00 -0.80
CA PRO A 19 -32.57 -21.18 -1.97
C PRO A 19 -31.60 -21.88 -2.93
N ARG A 20 -32.03 -22.11 -4.18
CA ARG A 20 -31.19 -22.70 -5.25
C ARG A 20 -29.87 -21.93 -5.44
N SER A 21 -29.85 -20.65 -5.07
CA SER A 21 -28.67 -19.79 -5.15
C SER A 21 -28.02 -19.53 -3.79
N GLY A 22 -26.69 -19.51 -3.75
CA GLY A 22 -25.94 -19.08 -2.59
C GLY A 22 -25.99 -17.56 -2.32
N LEU A 23 -26.60 -16.77 -3.20
CA LEU A 23 -26.77 -15.32 -3.05
C LEU A 23 -28.13 -14.98 -2.42
N VAL A 24 -28.13 -14.26 -1.29
CA VAL A 24 -29.38 -13.84 -0.62
C VAL A 24 -29.95 -12.56 -1.27
N PRO A 25 -31.22 -12.55 -1.71
CA PRO A 25 -31.88 -11.39 -2.30
C PRO A 25 -31.94 -10.19 -1.35
N GLY A 26 -31.99 -8.98 -1.93
CA GLY A 26 -32.04 -7.73 -1.14
C GLY A 26 -33.24 -7.63 -0.19
N SER A 27 -34.39 -8.22 -0.54
CA SER A 27 -35.60 -8.24 0.29
C SER A 27 -35.44 -9.01 1.61
N GLN A 28 -34.52 -9.97 1.65
CA GLN A 28 -34.26 -10.81 2.83
C GLN A 28 -33.10 -10.26 3.69
N ARG A 29 -32.41 -9.21 3.24
CA ARG A 29 -31.28 -8.61 3.97
C ARG A 29 -31.78 -7.70 5.09
N LYS A 30 -31.15 -7.82 6.26
CA LYS A 30 -31.41 -7.00 7.45
C LYS A 30 -30.13 -6.28 7.86
N CYS A 31 -30.26 -5.13 8.53
CA CYS A 31 -29.11 -4.44 9.11
C CYS A 31 -28.50 -5.32 10.20
N ARG A 32 -27.20 -5.57 10.13
CA ARG A 32 -26.47 -6.37 11.13
C ARG A 32 -25.49 -5.51 11.90
N ASP A 33 -25.29 -5.88 13.16
CA ASP A 33 -24.29 -5.32 14.07
C ASP A 33 -24.37 -3.78 14.18
N GLY A 34 -25.60 -3.22 14.23
CA GLY A 34 -25.85 -1.77 14.23
C GLY A 34 -25.18 -1.02 15.38
N PHE A 35 -25.01 -1.67 16.54
CA PHE A 35 -24.25 -1.13 17.67
C PHE A 35 -22.79 -0.84 17.30
N CYS A 36 -22.14 -1.70 16.51
CA CYS A 36 -20.76 -1.50 16.07
C CYS A 36 -20.63 -0.30 15.12
N CYS A 37 -21.65 -0.06 14.29
CA CYS A 37 -21.73 1.14 13.47
C CYS A 37 -21.86 2.40 14.34
N LEU A 38 -22.78 2.39 15.32
CA LEU A 38 -22.94 3.49 16.26
C LEU A 38 -21.66 3.78 17.04
N TRP A 39 -20.96 2.73 17.49
CA TRP A 39 -19.70 2.89 18.20
C TRP A 39 -18.60 3.53 17.34
N PHE A 40 -18.51 3.14 16.06
CA PHE A 40 -17.59 3.79 15.11
C PHE A 40 -17.92 5.26 14.90
N ILE A 41 -19.21 5.62 14.83
CA ILE A 41 -19.65 7.03 14.72
C ILE A 41 -19.25 7.81 15.97
N VAL A 42 -19.51 7.28 17.17
CA VAL A 42 -19.10 7.91 18.44
C VAL A 42 -17.59 8.11 18.50
N TYR A 43 -16.82 7.11 18.05
CA TYR A 43 -15.36 7.22 17.98
C TYR A 43 -14.92 8.38 17.06
N TRP A 44 -15.53 8.51 15.89
CA TRP A 44 -15.25 9.60 14.95
C TRP A 44 -15.65 10.98 15.46
N ILE A 45 -16.72 11.09 16.24
CA ILE A 45 -17.05 12.33 16.96
C ILE A 45 -15.88 12.71 17.88
N GLY A 46 -15.33 11.75 18.64
CA GLY A 46 -14.13 11.96 19.45
C GLY A 46 -12.91 12.42 18.63
N MET A 47 -12.68 11.82 17.45
CA MET A 47 -11.60 12.23 16.54
C MET A 47 -11.76 13.68 16.06
N ILE A 48 -12.99 14.11 15.79
CA ILE A 48 -13.29 15.50 15.40
C ILE A 48 -13.01 16.45 16.55
N VAL A 49 -13.42 16.11 17.79
CA VAL A 49 -13.12 16.92 18.99
C VAL A 49 -11.61 17.05 19.18
N VAL A 50 -10.87 15.95 19.11
CA VAL A 50 -9.39 15.97 19.21
C VAL A 50 -8.77 16.81 18.10
N ALA A 51 -9.29 16.73 16.86
CA ALA A 51 -8.81 17.55 15.77
C ALA A 51 -9.05 19.05 16.00
N ILE A 52 -10.20 19.45 16.54
CA ILE A 52 -10.51 20.85 16.88
C ILE A 52 -9.51 21.36 17.94
N ILE A 53 -9.31 20.59 19.01
CA ILE A 53 -8.34 20.94 20.08
C ILE A 53 -6.93 21.08 19.52
N ALA A 54 -6.50 20.15 18.66
CA ALA A 54 -5.18 20.19 18.03
C ALA A 54 -5.01 21.44 17.16
N LEU A 55 -6.02 21.80 16.36
CA LEU A 55 -5.98 22.98 15.49
C LEU A 55 -5.95 24.30 16.27
N GLN A 56 -6.55 24.35 17.46
CA GLN A 56 -6.56 25.54 18.31
C GLN A 56 -5.24 25.75 19.07
N THR A 57 -4.51 24.67 19.36
CA THR A 57 -3.32 24.71 20.25
C THR A 57 -2.00 24.46 19.55
N GLY A 58 -2.01 23.84 18.37
CA GLY A 58 -0.79 23.41 17.67
C GLY A 58 -0.26 24.42 16.67
N GLU A 59 1.06 24.59 16.62
CA GLU A 59 1.78 25.34 15.59
C GLU A 59 2.69 24.39 14.80
N PRO A 60 2.22 23.76 13.70
CA PRO A 60 2.95 22.67 13.04
C PRO A 60 4.29 23.09 12.43
N LEU A 61 4.45 24.37 12.07
CA LEU A 61 5.72 24.89 11.55
C LEU A 61 6.85 24.83 12.60
N SER A 62 6.54 24.84 13.89
CA SER A 62 7.53 24.67 14.95
C SER A 62 8.23 23.30 14.94
N LEU A 63 7.65 22.28 14.28
CA LEU A 63 8.26 20.95 14.14
C LEU A 63 9.41 20.92 13.13
N ILE A 64 9.44 21.86 12.20
CA ILE A 64 10.47 21.94 11.14
C ILE A 64 11.47 23.07 11.38
N TYR A 65 11.15 24.02 12.26
CA TYR A 65 12.06 25.08 12.68
C TYR A 65 13.26 24.53 13.45
N GLY A 66 14.40 25.19 13.30
CA GLY A 66 15.59 24.86 14.09
C GLY A 66 15.49 25.35 15.53
N LYS A 67 16.40 24.87 16.37
CA LYS A 67 16.49 25.28 17.77
C LYS A 67 17.78 26.05 18.01
N ASP A 68 17.72 27.02 18.91
CA ASP A 68 18.91 27.72 19.38
C ASP A 68 19.74 26.87 20.37
N TYR A 69 20.86 27.43 20.81
CA TYR A 69 21.77 26.81 21.78
C TYR A 69 21.14 26.60 23.18
N ASN A 70 20.04 27.31 23.50
CA ASN A 70 19.28 27.16 24.74
C ASN A 70 18.13 26.13 24.59
N GLY A 71 17.89 25.63 23.38
CA GLY A 71 16.82 24.68 23.08
C GLY A 71 15.48 25.32 22.73
N ASN A 72 15.40 26.64 22.61
CA ASN A 72 14.22 27.36 22.14
C ASN A 72 14.05 27.17 20.64
N VAL A 73 12.80 27.13 20.17
CA VAL A 73 12.49 26.97 18.75
C VAL A 73 12.53 28.34 18.07
N CYS A 74 13.35 28.50 17.03
CA CYS A 74 13.38 29.71 16.21
C CYS A 74 12.04 29.88 15.49
N GLY A 75 11.53 31.11 15.37
CA GLY A 75 10.20 31.36 14.78
C GLY A 75 9.02 31.10 15.72
N LYS A 76 9.26 30.85 17.02
CA LYS A 76 8.23 30.65 18.05
C LYS A 76 8.51 31.54 19.27
N GLY A 77 7.45 32.00 19.94
CA GLY A 77 7.55 32.81 21.17
C GLY A 77 8.36 34.08 20.95
N ASP A 78 9.36 34.31 21.81
CA ASP A 78 10.26 35.49 21.75
C ASP A 78 11.03 35.60 20.42
N PHE A 79 11.14 34.52 19.65
CA PHE A 79 11.83 34.47 18.35
C PHE A 79 10.85 34.41 17.16
N ALA A 80 9.60 34.84 17.29
CA ALA A 80 8.58 34.77 16.22
C ALA A 80 9.03 35.40 14.88
N ASN A 81 9.83 36.47 14.93
CA ASN A 81 10.38 37.14 13.74
C ASN A 81 11.67 36.48 13.22
N ALA A 82 12.39 35.77 14.08
CA ALA A 82 13.66 35.11 13.76
C ALA A 82 13.45 33.62 13.44
N ARG A 83 12.95 33.34 12.23
CA ARG A 83 12.53 31.98 11.82
C ARG A 83 13.66 31.08 11.34
N PHE A 84 14.85 31.61 11.07
CA PHE A 84 15.97 30.84 10.56
C PHE A 84 16.97 30.52 11.67
N THR A 85 17.61 29.36 11.60
CA THR A 85 18.72 29.00 12.50
C THR A 85 20.03 29.01 11.74
N THR A 86 21.00 29.77 12.24
CA THR A 86 22.40 29.74 11.78
C THR A 86 23.27 28.99 12.78
N TYR A 87 24.31 28.30 12.30
CA TYR A 87 25.22 27.48 13.11
C TYR A 87 26.64 28.07 13.08
N PRO A 88 26.92 29.12 13.87
CA PRO A 88 28.16 29.89 13.75
C PRO A 88 29.43 29.11 14.11
N ARG A 89 29.32 28.02 14.87
CA ARG A 89 30.45 27.20 15.33
C ARG A 89 30.38 25.74 14.85
N LEU A 90 29.74 25.53 13.71
CA LEU A 90 29.48 24.21 13.13
C LEU A 90 30.72 23.29 13.09
N ASN A 91 31.89 23.84 12.73
CA ASN A 91 33.13 23.08 12.65
C ASN A 91 33.62 22.62 14.02
N GLU A 92 33.53 23.48 15.04
CA GLU A 92 33.89 23.14 16.43
C GLU A 92 32.97 22.05 16.99
N ASP A 93 31.66 22.19 16.78
CA ASP A 93 30.66 21.23 17.26
C ASP A 93 30.87 19.84 16.64
N LEU A 94 31.26 19.77 15.36
CA LEU A 94 31.58 18.52 14.69
C LEU A 94 32.86 17.87 15.23
N LEU A 95 33.89 18.66 15.49
CA LEU A 95 35.13 18.16 16.08
C LEU A 95 34.89 17.63 17.50
N ILE A 96 34.08 18.33 18.29
CA ILE A 96 33.68 17.90 19.63
C ILE A 96 32.84 16.60 19.56
N ALA A 97 31.90 16.50 18.61
CA ALA A 97 31.11 15.29 18.43
C ALA A 97 31.98 14.09 18.03
N ALA A 98 32.91 14.27 17.10
CA ALA A 98 33.85 13.24 16.67
C ALA A 98 34.78 12.80 17.80
N ALA A 99 35.32 13.74 18.59
CA ALA A 99 36.16 13.45 19.75
C ALA A 99 35.44 12.62 20.83
N ASN A 100 34.11 12.82 20.96
CA ASN A 100 33.27 12.08 21.91
C ASN A 100 32.66 10.78 21.33
N GLY A 101 33.07 10.36 20.12
CA GLY A 101 32.53 9.16 19.48
C GLY A 101 31.03 9.27 19.12
N VAL A 102 30.49 10.48 19.06
CA VAL A 102 29.09 10.73 18.71
C VAL A 102 28.95 10.75 17.19
N SER A 103 28.07 9.91 16.65
CA SER A 103 27.72 9.96 15.23
C SER A 103 27.27 11.37 14.85
N PRO A 104 27.66 11.91 13.68
CA PRO A 104 27.20 13.22 13.20
C PRO A 104 25.67 13.40 13.24
N SER A 105 24.92 12.29 13.13
CA SER A 105 23.45 12.26 13.22
C SER A 105 22.87 12.60 14.61
N ASN A 106 23.66 12.43 15.67
CA ASN A 106 23.28 12.71 17.06
C ASN A 106 24.02 13.91 17.65
N ALA A 107 24.81 14.62 16.84
CA ALA A 107 25.53 15.80 17.27
C ALA A 107 24.56 16.98 17.51
N LYS A 108 24.70 17.66 18.65
CA LYS A 108 23.98 18.90 18.91
C LYS A 108 24.82 20.06 18.41
N PHE A 109 24.27 20.82 17.47
CA PHE A 109 24.89 22.02 16.95
C PHE A 109 24.40 23.25 17.70
N PHE A 110 25.30 24.18 17.95
CA PHE A 110 25.02 25.46 18.56
C PHE A 110 24.36 26.37 17.52
N GLY A 111 23.03 26.50 17.63
CA GLY A 111 22.22 27.33 16.75
C GLY A 111 21.94 28.70 17.34
N VAL A 112 21.78 29.72 16.48
CA VAL A 112 21.26 31.05 16.85
C VAL A 112 20.10 31.40 15.92
N CYS A 113 19.01 31.93 16.47
CA CYS A 113 17.87 32.36 15.67
C CYS A 113 18.14 33.72 15.00
N VAL A 114 17.90 33.80 13.70
CA VAL A 114 18.09 35.01 12.87
C VAL A 114 16.88 35.25 11.96
N GLU A 115 16.63 36.51 11.64
CA GLU A 115 15.52 36.93 10.76
C GLU A 115 15.81 36.69 9.28
N SER A 116 17.08 36.81 8.88
CA SER A 116 17.57 36.56 7.53
C SER A 116 18.89 35.82 7.59
N CYS A 117 19.21 35.06 6.54
CA CYS A 117 20.45 34.33 6.50
C CYS A 117 21.65 35.27 6.31
N PRO A 118 22.69 35.13 7.15
CA PRO A 118 23.83 36.04 7.15
C PRO A 118 24.69 35.88 5.88
N THR A 119 25.17 37.00 5.34
CA THR A 119 26.11 37.02 4.21
C THR A 119 27.55 36.98 4.69
N ALA A 120 28.48 36.70 3.77
CA ALA A 120 29.91 36.68 4.07
C ALA A 120 30.36 38.02 4.69
N GLY A 121 31.12 37.94 5.79
CA GLY A 121 31.61 39.09 6.54
C GLY A 121 30.65 39.65 7.60
N SER A 122 29.40 39.18 7.66
CA SER A 122 28.46 39.55 8.73
C SER A 122 28.80 38.87 10.06
N LYS A 123 28.38 39.47 11.19
CA LYS A 123 28.58 38.94 12.54
C LYS A 123 27.30 38.32 13.07
N THR A 124 27.39 37.07 13.54
CA THR A 124 26.32 36.39 14.29
C THR A 124 26.73 36.30 15.76
N CYS A 125 25.90 36.76 16.68
CA CYS A 125 26.22 36.81 18.12
C CYS A 125 25.20 36.07 18.98
N THR A 126 25.59 35.69 20.20
CA THR A 126 24.66 35.21 21.23
C THR A 126 23.71 36.32 21.69
N TYR A 127 22.54 35.93 22.22
CA TYR A 127 21.57 36.85 22.81
C TYR A 127 22.20 37.57 24.01
N GLY A 128 22.64 38.82 23.82
CA GLY A 128 23.45 39.58 24.78
C GLY A 128 24.78 40.11 24.23
N ASN A 129 25.14 39.75 22.99
CA ASN A 129 26.40 40.16 22.32
C ASN A 129 27.69 39.76 23.06
N GLU A 130 27.63 38.72 23.90
CA GLU A 130 28.79 38.26 24.68
C GLU A 130 29.82 37.53 23.81
N THR A 131 29.35 36.73 22.86
CA THR A 131 30.19 35.96 21.93
C THR A 131 29.67 36.12 20.52
N CYS A 132 30.57 36.41 19.57
CA CYS A 132 30.23 36.69 18.18
C CYS A 132 31.18 35.93 17.25
N TRP A 133 30.63 35.42 16.15
CA TRP A 133 31.36 34.76 15.07
C TRP A 133 31.16 35.53 13.77
N VAL A 134 32.20 35.58 12.95
CA VAL A 134 32.13 36.15 11.59
C VAL A 134 31.76 35.03 10.63
N VAL A 135 30.75 35.29 9.80
CA VAL A 135 30.28 34.34 8.79
C VAL A 135 31.24 34.35 7.60
N ALA A 136 31.85 33.20 7.33
CA ALA A 136 32.93 33.07 6.35
C ALA A 136 32.44 33.01 4.89
N GLN A 137 31.23 32.53 4.64
CA GLN A 137 30.66 32.31 3.31
C GLN A 137 29.22 32.82 3.24
N ASP A 138 28.75 33.16 2.03
CA ASP A 138 27.34 33.49 1.83
C ASP A 138 26.46 32.29 2.16
N THR A 139 25.35 32.55 2.85
CA THR A 139 24.41 31.51 3.25
C THR A 139 23.04 31.72 2.61
N GLU A 140 22.43 30.62 2.16
CA GLU A 140 21.03 30.60 1.71
C GLU A 140 20.16 29.80 2.67
N SER A 141 18.88 30.15 2.71
CA SER A 141 17.91 29.43 3.52
C SER A 141 17.48 28.11 2.87
N ALA A 142 17.69 27.00 3.57
CA ALA A 142 17.12 25.70 3.21
C ALA A 142 16.46 25.08 4.44
N PHE A 143 15.16 24.76 4.36
CA PHE A 143 14.37 24.19 5.48
C PHE A 143 14.55 24.98 6.80
N PHE A 144 14.36 26.30 6.77
CA PHE A 144 14.49 27.20 7.94
C PHE A 144 15.88 27.21 8.60
N ARG A 145 16.93 26.82 7.87
CA ARG A 145 18.32 26.86 8.32
C ARG A 145 19.16 27.62 7.31
N CYS A 146 20.17 28.32 7.79
CA CYS A 146 21.14 29.01 6.93
C CYS A 146 22.30 28.09 6.61
N LEU A 147 22.44 27.72 5.34
CA LEU A 147 23.48 26.83 4.84
C LEU A 147 24.44 27.60 3.94
N PRO A 148 25.75 27.39 4.07
CA PRO A 148 26.71 28.05 3.20
C PRO A 148 26.59 27.52 1.76
N VAL A 149 26.60 28.45 0.80
CA VAL A 149 26.56 28.16 -0.63
C VAL A 149 27.99 28.23 -1.17
N VAL A 150 28.36 27.26 -2.01
CA VAL A 150 29.65 27.31 -2.73
C VAL A 150 29.56 28.47 -3.72
N SER A 151 30.28 29.56 -3.45
CA SER A 151 30.39 30.68 -4.38
C SER A 151 31.31 30.29 -5.54
N THR A 152 30.77 29.73 -6.61
CA THR A 152 31.47 29.74 -7.90
C THR A 152 31.24 31.11 -8.52
N ASN A 153 32.19 32.03 -8.34
CA ASN A 153 32.67 32.99 -9.34
C ASN A 153 33.49 34.11 -8.65
N GLU A 154 34.66 34.40 -9.21
CA GLU A 154 35.33 35.68 -9.03
C GLU A 154 34.43 36.80 -9.59
N THR A 155 34.00 37.73 -8.76
CA THR A 155 33.40 38.99 -9.22
C THR A 155 34.50 40.04 -9.40
N VAL A 156 34.75 40.46 -10.64
CA VAL A 156 35.54 41.64 -10.97
C VAL A 156 34.75 42.86 -10.50
N LEU A 157 35.29 43.64 -9.56
CA LEU A 157 34.57 44.76 -8.96
C LEU A 157 34.69 46.06 -9.77
N ASP A 158 35.82 46.29 -10.44
CA ASP A 158 36.06 47.49 -11.24
C ASP A 158 37.29 47.34 -12.18
N GLU A 159 37.25 47.99 -13.35
CA GLU A 159 38.38 48.15 -14.28
C GLU A 159 38.80 49.62 -14.34
N VAL A 160 40.06 49.91 -14.01
CA VAL A 160 40.57 51.29 -13.95
C VAL A 160 41.84 51.42 -14.80
N CYS A 161 41.90 52.49 -15.59
CA CYS A 161 43.08 52.84 -16.38
C CYS A 161 44.24 53.31 -15.49
N ILE A 162 45.44 52.75 -15.66
CA ILE A 162 46.60 53.04 -14.80
C ILE A 162 47.60 53.99 -15.46
N ASP A 163 47.51 54.18 -16.77
CA ASP A 163 48.44 55.07 -17.47
C ASP A 163 48.20 56.55 -17.11
N PRO A 164 49.24 57.41 -17.23
CA PRO A 164 49.18 58.79 -16.75
C PRO A 164 48.03 59.59 -17.38
N LYS A 165 47.53 60.58 -16.64
CA LYS A 165 46.37 61.43 -17.01
C LYS A 165 46.44 61.87 -18.47
N GLY A 166 45.52 61.38 -19.30
CA GLY A 166 45.41 61.68 -20.72
C GLY A 166 45.16 60.47 -21.61
N ALA A 167 45.40 59.25 -21.12
CA ALA A 167 45.13 58.02 -21.87
C ALA A 167 43.63 57.83 -22.18
N ASP A 168 43.32 57.45 -23.42
CA ASP A 168 41.95 57.15 -23.86
C ASP A 168 41.61 55.67 -23.57
N PRO A 169 40.61 55.39 -22.71
CA PRO A 169 40.25 54.02 -22.34
C PRO A 169 39.69 53.17 -23.49
N ASN A 170 39.32 53.77 -24.63
CA ASN A 170 38.85 53.04 -25.82
C ASN A 170 39.93 52.88 -26.91
N CYS A 171 41.13 53.43 -26.72
CA CYS A 171 42.24 53.32 -27.66
C CYS A 171 42.89 51.93 -27.57
N THR A 172 42.58 51.05 -28.53
CA THR A 172 43.22 49.74 -28.67
C THR A 172 44.56 49.85 -29.40
N VAL A 173 45.40 48.82 -29.30
CA VAL A 173 46.72 48.79 -29.98
C VAL A 173 46.59 49.05 -31.49
N ASP A 174 45.58 48.45 -32.13
CA ASP A 174 45.33 48.61 -33.56
C ASP A 174 44.95 50.05 -33.94
N LEU A 175 44.20 50.76 -33.07
CA LEU A 175 43.79 52.16 -33.31
C LEU A 175 44.95 53.15 -33.06
N TYR A 176 45.84 52.83 -32.12
CA TYR A 176 47.08 53.57 -31.90
C TYR A 176 48.06 53.40 -33.08
N GLU A 177 48.22 52.17 -33.58
CA GLU A 177 49.06 51.90 -34.76
C GLU A 177 48.47 52.51 -36.04
N ALA A 178 47.15 52.68 -36.13
CA ALA A 178 46.46 53.41 -37.20
C ALA A 178 46.54 54.95 -37.06
N GLY A 179 47.06 55.47 -35.95
CA GLY A 179 47.20 56.91 -35.68
C GLY A 179 45.88 57.62 -35.35
N GLU A 180 44.84 56.88 -34.95
CA GLU A 180 43.52 57.43 -34.61
C GLU A 180 43.42 57.86 -33.14
N CYS A 181 44.38 57.46 -32.31
CA CYS A 181 44.51 57.90 -30.92
C CYS A 181 45.98 57.92 -30.47
N ASP A 182 46.31 58.79 -29.52
CA ASP A 182 47.71 59.11 -29.16
C ASP A 182 48.26 58.32 -27.97
N THR A 183 47.42 57.71 -27.13
CA THR A 183 47.87 57.04 -25.90
C THR A 183 46.99 55.83 -25.55
N ILE A 184 47.63 54.66 -25.46
CA ILE A 184 47.01 53.39 -25.05
C ILE A 184 46.84 53.38 -23.53
N CYS A 185 45.70 52.88 -23.06
CA CYS A 185 45.43 52.64 -21.64
C CYS A 185 45.81 51.22 -21.22
N ASN A 186 46.75 51.06 -20.29
CA ASN A 186 46.93 49.82 -19.55
C ASN A 186 45.88 49.72 -18.43
N THR A 187 45.02 48.71 -18.49
CA THR A 187 43.97 48.50 -17.47
C THR A 187 44.48 47.66 -16.29
N LYS A 188 44.17 48.08 -15.05
CA LYS A 188 44.22 47.19 -13.88
C LYS A 188 42.83 46.69 -13.60
N ARG A 189 42.72 45.38 -13.49
CA ARG A 189 41.53 44.74 -12.96
C ARG A 189 41.66 44.63 -11.45
N SER A 190 40.71 45.20 -10.71
CA SER A 190 40.61 44.98 -9.26
C SER A 190 39.85 43.68 -9.02
N HIS A 191 40.59 42.61 -8.70
CA HIS A 191 40.00 41.37 -8.24
C HIS A 191 39.67 41.51 -6.75
N LYS A 192 38.43 41.22 -6.35
CA LYS A 192 38.18 40.84 -4.95
C LYS A 192 38.65 39.41 -4.83
N GLU A 193 39.82 39.20 -4.22
CA GLU A 193 40.12 37.88 -3.67
C GLU A 193 39.10 37.64 -2.56
N VAL A 194 38.07 36.87 -2.88
CA VAL A 194 37.33 36.15 -1.86
C VAL A 194 38.33 35.10 -1.39
N TRP A 195 38.95 35.35 -0.24
CA TRP A 195 39.73 34.32 0.43
C TRP A 195 38.79 33.14 0.63
N GLU A 196 39.01 32.08 -0.13
CA GLU A 196 38.59 30.78 0.32
C GLU A 196 39.34 30.60 1.64
N VAL A 197 38.63 30.70 2.76
CA VAL A 197 39.16 30.13 3.99
C VAL A 197 39.25 28.65 3.66
N GLU A 198 40.43 28.22 3.24
CA GLU A 198 40.79 26.82 3.18
C GLU A 198 40.62 26.35 4.61
N ALA A 199 39.44 25.80 4.90
CA ALA A 199 39.20 25.06 6.10
C ALA A 199 40.28 23.99 6.08
N THR A 200 41.29 24.18 6.92
CA THR A 200 42.40 23.25 7.08
C THR A 200 41.79 21.88 7.36
N GLY A 201 41.82 21.01 6.36
CA GLY A 201 41.36 19.62 6.45
C GLY A 201 39.85 19.42 6.34
N GLY A 202 39.38 19.29 5.09
CA GLY A 202 38.15 18.59 4.75
C GLY A 202 36.93 19.49 4.59
N THR A 203 36.14 19.23 3.53
CA THR A 203 34.73 19.65 3.51
C THR A 203 34.13 19.28 4.85
N SER A 204 33.49 20.23 5.56
CA SER A 204 32.92 19.88 6.85
C SER A 204 32.00 18.66 6.62
N PRO A 205 32.16 17.56 7.37
CA PRO A 205 31.48 16.30 7.05
C PRO A 205 29.95 16.46 7.07
N LEU A 206 29.45 17.45 7.81
CA LEU A 206 28.03 17.84 7.76
C LEU A 206 27.69 18.59 6.48
N LEU A 207 28.53 19.50 5.97
CA LEU A 207 28.26 20.22 4.74
C LEU A 207 28.42 19.32 3.51
N SER A 208 29.38 18.38 3.48
CA SER A 208 29.43 17.38 2.40
C SER A 208 28.27 16.39 2.47
N GLN A 209 27.75 16.04 3.66
CA GLN A 209 26.55 15.22 3.80
C GLN A 209 25.26 15.99 3.52
N LEU A 210 25.13 17.24 3.96
CA LEU A 210 23.98 18.10 3.72
C LEU A 210 23.97 18.57 2.27
N GLN A 211 25.08 19.09 1.72
CA GLN A 211 25.18 19.42 0.30
C GLN A 211 25.09 18.16 -0.55
N GLY A 212 25.72 17.05 -0.18
CA GLY A 212 25.55 15.78 -0.89
C GLY A 212 24.07 15.37 -0.97
N ASN A 213 23.37 15.33 0.16
CA ASN A 213 21.98 14.88 0.21
C ASN A 213 20.98 15.94 -0.31
N LEU A 214 21.18 17.24 -0.06
CA LEU A 214 20.31 18.32 -0.59
C LEU A 214 20.58 18.59 -2.06
N GLN A 215 21.81 18.50 -2.57
CA GLN A 215 22.07 18.63 -4.01
C GLN A 215 21.55 17.39 -4.74
N VAL A 216 21.69 16.18 -4.17
CA VAL A 216 21.04 14.98 -4.72
C VAL A 216 19.51 15.13 -4.69
N LEU A 217 18.94 15.61 -3.59
CA LEU A 217 17.49 15.86 -3.48
C LEU A 217 17.02 16.97 -4.42
N GLY A 218 17.78 18.05 -4.56
CA GLY A 218 17.47 19.17 -5.47
C GLY A 218 17.54 18.75 -6.93
N ARG A 219 18.56 17.97 -7.31
CA ARG A 219 18.66 17.33 -8.64
C ARG A 219 17.52 16.36 -8.87
N PHE A 220 17.19 15.53 -7.88
CA PHE A 220 16.06 14.59 -7.93
C PHE A 220 14.74 15.32 -8.15
N LEU A 221 14.48 16.41 -7.40
CA LEU A 221 13.27 17.21 -7.51
C LEU A 221 13.18 17.91 -8.87
N ASN A 222 14.29 18.46 -9.37
CA ASN A 222 14.33 19.11 -10.68
C ASN A 222 14.11 18.11 -11.83
N ASP A 223 14.82 16.98 -11.81
CA ASP A 223 14.64 15.89 -12.78
C ASP A 223 13.21 15.31 -12.72
N MET A 224 12.61 15.28 -11.52
CA MET A 224 11.22 14.85 -11.34
C MET A 224 10.19 15.84 -11.85
N TYR A 225 10.43 17.14 -11.63
CA TYR A 225 9.60 18.20 -12.17
C TYR A 225 9.65 18.19 -13.71
N ALA A 226 10.84 18.00 -14.29
CA ALA A 226 11.06 17.82 -15.71
C ALA A 226 10.32 16.59 -16.27
N ALA A 227 10.47 15.42 -15.64
CA ALA A 227 9.90 14.16 -16.13
C ALA A 227 8.43 13.90 -15.72
N ARG A 228 7.75 14.87 -15.09
CA ARG A 228 6.43 14.67 -14.46
C ARG A 228 5.36 14.09 -15.39
N SER A 229 5.30 14.55 -16.63
CA SER A 229 4.33 14.12 -17.64
C SER A 229 4.56 12.67 -18.06
N VAL A 230 5.82 12.31 -18.34
CA VAL A 230 6.21 10.95 -18.70
C VAL A 230 5.92 9.99 -17.55
N VAL A 231 6.30 10.37 -16.32
CA VAL A 231 6.12 9.53 -15.12
C VAL A 231 4.63 9.31 -14.81
N LEU A 232 3.79 10.35 -14.91
CA LEU A 232 2.35 10.22 -14.65
C LEU A 232 1.63 9.45 -15.77
N LEU A 233 1.93 9.74 -17.04
CA LEU A 233 1.26 9.11 -18.17
C LEU A 233 1.70 7.65 -18.35
N VAL A 234 3.00 7.38 -18.41
CA VAL A 234 3.52 6.03 -18.62
C VAL A 234 3.45 5.22 -17.32
N GLY A 235 3.82 5.81 -16.18
CA GLY A 235 3.81 5.15 -14.87
C GLY A 235 2.41 4.90 -14.30
N GLY A 236 1.46 5.81 -14.56
CA GLY A 236 0.07 5.67 -14.14
C GLY A 236 -0.79 4.96 -15.17
N LEU A 237 -1.07 5.63 -16.30
CA LEU A 237 -1.98 5.11 -17.33
C LEU A 237 -1.40 3.90 -18.06
N GLY A 238 -0.10 3.90 -18.37
CA GLY A 238 0.58 2.76 -18.97
C GLY A 238 0.50 1.50 -18.10
N ALA A 239 0.67 1.63 -16.78
CA ALA A 239 0.52 0.52 -15.84
C ALA A 239 -0.92 -0.04 -15.81
N LEU A 240 -1.95 0.81 -15.90
CA LEU A 240 -3.35 0.38 -15.99
C LEU A 240 -3.62 -0.42 -17.28
N ILE A 241 -3.14 0.08 -18.43
CA ILE A 241 -3.32 -0.58 -19.73
C ILE A 241 -2.61 -1.94 -19.74
N LEU A 242 -1.35 -2.00 -19.28
CA LEU A 242 -0.60 -3.24 -19.17
C LEU A 242 -1.26 -4.24 -18.23
N GLY A 243 -1.83 -3.77 -17.11
CA GLY A 243 -2.64 -4.59 -16.21
C GLY A 243 -3.87 -5.19 -16.89
N MET A 244 -4.60 -4.40 -17.69
CA MET A 244 -5.74 -4.89 -18.47
C MET A 244 -5.33 -5.92 -19.52
N LEU A 245 -4.25 -5.66 -20.26
CA LEU A 245 -3.71 -6.60 -21.23
C LEU A 245 -3.33 -7.93 -20.56
N TRP A 246 -2.79 -7.88 -19.35
CA TRP A 246 -2.46 -9.10 -18.60
C TRP A 246 -3.68 -9.97 -18.25
N LEU A 247 -4.86 -9.39 -18.01
CA LEU A 247 -6.07 -10.18 -17.79
C LEU A 247 -6.50 -10.96 -19.02
N ILE A 248 -6.29 -10.39 -20.21
CA ILE A 248 -6.53 -11.06 -21.48
C ILE A 248 -5.57 -12.25 -21.60
N VAL A 249 -4.30 -12.06 -21.24
CA VAL A 249 -3.31 -13.15 -21.18
C VAL A 249 -3.76 -14.25 -20.22
N LEU A 250 -4.20 -13.92 -19.00
CA LEU A 250 -4.69 -14.92 -18.05
C LEU A 250 -5.96 -15.63 -18.51
N GLN A 251 -6.81 -15.00 -19.33
CA GLN A 251 -7.99 -15.66 -19.86
C GLN A 251 -7.66 -16.77 -20.87
N PHE A 252 -6.70 -16.51 -21.77
CA PHE A 252 -6.34 -17.47 -22.82
C PHE A 252 -5.27 -18.47 -22.37
N PHE A 253 -4.32 -18.00 -21.56
CA PHE A 253 -3.12 -18.74 -21.21
C PHE A 253 -3.02 -19.11 -19.72
N ALA A 254 -4.09 -18.97 -18.91
CA ALA A 254 -4.05 -19.36 -17.48
C ALA A 254 -3.42 -20.74 -17.25
N GLY A 255 -3.81 -21.74 -18.04
CA GLY A 255 -3.22 -23.08 -17.92
C GLY A 255 -1.71 -23.08 -18.17
N CYS A 256 -1.27 -22.48 -19.28
CA CYS A 256 0.15 -22.38 -19.63
C CYS A 256 0.94 -21.61 -18.56
N VAL A 257 0.43 -20.47 -18.09
CA VAL A 257 1.09 -19.65 -17.08
C VAL A 257 1.18 -20.41 -15.74
N VAL A 258 0.12 -21.10 -15.31
CA VAL A 258 0.15 -21.90 -14.08
C VAL A 258 1.16 -23.04 -14.19
N TRP A 259 1.19 -23.78 -15.29
CA TRP A 259 2.19 -24.83 -15.47
C TRP A 259 3.61 -24.28 -15.57
N LEU A 260 3.81 -23.17 -16.30
CA LEU A 260 5.10 -22.50 -16.41
C LEU A 260 5.59 -22.01 -15.04
N THR A 261 4.73 -21.44 -14.20
CA THR A 261 5.10 -21.03 -12.84
C THR A 261 5.46 -22.22 -11.96
N CYS A 262 4.69 -23.32 -11.99
CA CYS A 262 5.06 -24.56 -11.29
C CYS A 262 6.42 -25.09 -11.76
N SER A 263 6.68 -25.10 -13.07
CA SER A 263 7.94 -25.55 -13.66
C SER A 263 9.11 -24.63 -13.26
N LEU A 264 8.93 -23.31 -13.29
CA LEU A 264 9.95 -22.34 -12.89
C LEU A 264 10.32 -22.47 -11.41
N VAL A 265 9.34 -22.70 -10.53
CA VAL A 265 9.60 -22.95 -9.10
C VAL A 265 10.41 -24.23 -8.92
N LEU A 266 10.07 -25.31 -9.63
CA LEU A 266 10.86 -26.55 -9.60
C LEU A 266 12.29 -26.34 -10.13
N ILE A 267 12.45 -25.67 -11.27
CA ILE A 267 13.77 -25.38 -11.85
C ILE A 267 14.59 -24.51 -10.88
N GLY A 268 13.99 -23.47 -10.29
CA GLY A 268 14.66 -22.62 -9.30
C GLY A 268 15.12 -23.39 -8.06
N LEU A 269 14.29 -24.29 -7.53
CA LEU A 269 14.66 -25.16 -6.40
C LEU A 269 15.77 -26.16 -6.77
N ILE A 270 15.76 -26.69 -8.00
CA ILE A 270 16.83 -27.56 -8.51
C ILE A 270 18.13 -26.76 -8.65
N LEU A 271 18.11 -25.58 -9.28
CA LEU A 271 19.29 -24.72 -9.43
C LEU A 271 19.87 -24.30 -8.08
N LEU A 272 19.02 -23.94 -7.11
CA LEU A 272 19.44 -23.65 -5.75
C LEU A 272 20.08 -24.87 -5.07
N SER A 273 19.47 -26.05 -5.24
CA SER A 273 20.00 -27.30 -4.69
C SER A 273 21.35 -27.67 -5.31
N LEU A 274 21.50 -27.49 -6.62
CA LEU A 274 22.77 -27.66 -7.33
C LEU A 274 23.80 -26.66 -6.84
N PHE A 275 23.47 -25.37 -6.74
CA PHE A 275 24.37 -24.34 -6.22
C PHE A 275 24.90 -24.68 -4.81
N CYS A 276 24.02 -25.08 -3.89
CA CYS A 276 24.42 -25.52 -2.55
C CYS A 276 25.27 -26.79 -2.58
N SER A 277 24.99 -27.72 -3.50
CA SER A 277 25.73 -28.98 -3.64
C SER A 277 27.15 -28.77 -4.19
N VAL A 278 27.32 -27.85 -5.17
CA VAL A 278 28.64 -27.45 -5.69
C VAL A 278 29.45 -26.75 -4.59
N ARG A 279 28.83 -25.82 -3.86
CA ARG A 279 29.50 -25.07 -2.78
C ARG A 279 29.89 -25.92 -1.56
N SER A 280 29.27 -27.08 -1.39
CA SER A 280 29.58 -28.02 -0.31
C SER A 280 30.55 -29.14 -0.73
N GLU A 281 31.07 -29.11 -1.96
CA GLU A 281 31.91 -30.17 -2.55
C GLU A 281 31.21 -31.55 -2.56
N LEU A 282 29.88 -31.58 -2.43
CA LEU A 282 29.07 -32.81 -2.56
C LEU A 282 29.06 -33.33 -4.00
N ILE A 283 29.20 -32.43 -4.98
CA ILE A 283 29.31 -32.72 -6.41
C ILE A 283 30.66 -32.14 -6.84
N SER A 284 31.57 -32.99 -7.29
CA SER A 284 32.91 -32.54 -7.68
C SER A 284 32.88 -31.83 -9.04
N ALA A 285 33.88 -30.99 -9.34
CA ALA A 285 33.95 -30.29 -10.62
C ALA A 285 34.04 -31.24 -11.83
N GLU A 286 34.57 -32.46 -11.62
CA GLU A 286 34.63 -33.54 -12.62
C GLU A 286 33.24 -34.10 -12.95
N ASP A 287 32.36 -34.23 -11.95
CA ASP A 287 30.97 -34.70 -12.12
C ASP A 287 30.09 -33.70 -12.92
N ILE A 288 30.39 -32.40 -12.83
CA ILE A 288 29.69 -31.34 -13.55
C ILE A 288 30.15 -31.26 -15.01
N GLY A 289 31.45 -31.48 -15.26
CA GLY A 289 32.02 -31.55 -16.61
C GLY A 289 31.50 -32.72 -17.45
N ALA A 290 30.98 -33.77 -16.82
CA ALA A 290 30.36 -34.92 -17.50
C ALA A 290 28.96 -34.64 -18.06
N LEU A 291 28.31 -33.52 -17.70
CA LEU A 291 27.02 -33.10 -18.29
C LEU A 291 27.26 -32.45 -19.66
N SER A 292 27.12 -33.24 -20.73
CA SER A 292 27.39 -32.89 -22.13
C SER A 292 26.69 -31.62 -22.66
N PHE A 293 25.61 -31.16 -22.02
CA PHE A 293 24.89 -29.93 -22.38
C PHE A 293 25.65 -28.63 -22.01
N LEU A 294 26.45 -28.62 -20.93
CA LEU A 294 27.15 -27.41 -20.48
C LEU A 294 28.40 -27.10 -21.30
N ASN A 295 28.98 -28.11 -21.95
CA ASN A 295 30.18 -27.97 -22.78
C ASN A 295 29.95 -27.21 -24.10
N ALA A 296 28.68 -26.98 -24.48
CA ALA A 296 28.30 -26.20 -25.66
C ALA A 296 28.27 -24.68 -25.39
N THR A 297 28.36 -24.26 -24.14
CA THR A 297 28.43 -22.85 -23.73
C THR A 297 29.75 -22.60 -23.02
N THR A 298 30.54 -21.63 -23.47
CA THR A 298 31.84 -21.23 -22.90
C THR A 298 31.70 -20.60 -21.50
N ILE A 299 31.13 -21.33 -20.55
CA ILE A 299 31.01 -20.92 -19.15
C ILE A 299 32.26 -21.43 -18.43
N ASP A 300 33.10 -20.50 -17.99
CA ASP A 300 34.28 -20.79 -17.18
C ASP A 300 33.86 -21.41 -15.83
N THR A 301 34.05 -22.72 -15.71
CA THR A 301 33.66 -23.52 -14.53
C THR A 301 34.44 -23.13 -13.28
N THR A 302 35.54 -22.38 -13.42
CA THR A 302 36.36 -21.90 -12.30
C THR A 302 35.69 -20.78 -11.48
N ALA A 303 34.76 -20.01 -12.07
CA ALA A 303 34.03 -18.94 -11.38
C ALA A 303 33.00 -19.46 -10.35
N LEU A 304 32.59 -20.74 -10.45
CA LEU A 304 31.64 -21.38 -9.53
C LEU A 304 32.34 -21.97 -8.28
N ALA A 305 33.63 -22.26 -8.38
CA ALA A 305 34.46 -22.86 -7.33
C ALA A 305 35.17 -21.78 -6.49
N VAL A 306 34.43 -20.95 -5.77
CA VAL A 306 35.01 -20.09 -4.73
C VAL A 306 35.29 -20.95 -3.50
N THR A 307 36.55 -21.00 -3.07
CA THR A 307 36.99 -21.69 -1.85
C THR A 307 36.23 -21.17 -0.63
N SER A 308 35.45 -22.04 0.01
CA SER A 308 34.69 -21.71 1.22
C SER A 308 35.35 -22.31 2.46
N ASP A 309 35.33 -21.56 3.57
CA ASP A 309 35.86 -21.99 4.87
C ASP A 309 35.17 -23.28 5.40
N GLU A 310 35.84 -24.08 6.22
CA GLU A 310 35.36 -25.38 6.74
C GLU A 310 33.95 -25.29 7.39
N ASN A 311 33.72 -24.25 8.20
CA ASN A 311 32.42 -24.00 8.82
C ASN A 311 31.33 -23.66 7.81
N THR A 312 31.72 -22.97 6.74
CA THR A 312 30.83 -22.55 5.65
C THR A 312 30.45 -23.76 4.79
N LYS A 313 31.39 -24.69 4.56
CA LYS A 313 31.14 -25.97 3.86
C LYS A 313 30.11 -26.82 4.59
N LEU A 314 30.21 -26.94 5.92
CA LEU A 314 29.26 -27.71 6.72
C LEU A 314 27.84 -27.13 6.64
N GLN A 315 27.70 -25.80 6.68
CA GLN A 315 26.42 -25.11 6.52
C GLN A 315 25.82 -25.35 5.12
N PHE A 316 26.61 -25.25 4.06
CA PHE A 316 26.15 -25.52 2.70
C PHE A 316 25.77 -26.99 2.49
N LYS A 317 26.45 -27.92 3.15
CA LYS A 317 26.13 -29.35 3.09
C LYS A 317 24.76 -29.64 3.72
N ALA A 318 24.50 -29.06 4.90
CA ALA A 318 23.17 -29.15 5.52
C ALA A 318 22.09 -28.48 4.64
N ALA A 319 22.39 -27.30 4.09
CA ALA A 319 21.47 -26.59 3.20
C ALA A 319 21.15 -27.38 1.92
N ALA A 320 22.13 -28.07 1.32
CA ALA A 320 21.95 -28.89 0.13
C ALA A 320 21.03 -30.10 0.38
N TYR A 321 21.21 -30.82 1.49
CA TYR A 321 20.29 -31.92 1.84
C TYR A 321 18.86 -31.42 2.07
N VAL A 322 18.71 -30.33 2.83
CA VAL A 322 17.39 -29.72 3.08
C VAL A 322 16.74 -29.28 1.76
N SER A 323 17.49 -28.64 0.86
CA SER A 323 16.94 -28.14 -0.40
C SER A 323 16.52 -29.27 -1.35
N TRP A 324 17.28 -30.36 -1.43
CA TRP A 324 16.89 -31.54 -2.23
C TRP A 324 15.63 -32.22 -1.68
N VAL A 325 15.53 -32.37 -0.35
CA VAL A 325 14.32 -32.89 0.29
C VAL A 325 13.12 -32.00 0.00
N VAL A 326 13.26 -30.68 0.16
CA VAL A 326 12.20 -29.71 -0.17
C VAL A 326 11.81 -29.80 -1.63
N THR A 327 12.77 -29.91 -2.56
CA THR A 327 12.51 -30.04 -4.00
C THR A 327 11.71 -31.31 -4.30
N ALA A 328 12.10 -32.45 -3.73
CA ALA A 328 11.39 -33.72 -3.91
C ALA A 328 9.97 -33.66 -3.34
N VAL A 329 9.79 -33.08 -2.15
CA VAL A 329 8.46 -32.90 -1.53
C VAL A 329 7.58 -32.01 -2.40
N VAL A 330 8.08 -30.87 -2.89
CA VAL A 330 7.33 -29.96 -3.76
C VAL A 330 6.94 -30.65 -5.07
N PHE A 331 7.85 -31.42 -5.68
CA PHE A 331 7.55 -32.19 -6.89
C PHE A 331 6.43 -33.22 -6.67
N LEU A 332 6.50 -33.99 -5.59
CA LEU A 332 5.46 -34.97 -5.22
C LEU A 332 4.12 -34.29 -4.95
N LEU A 333 4.12 -33.14 -4.26
CA LEU A 333 2.91 -32.35 -4.03
C LEU A 333 2.28 -31.87 -5.34
N ILE A 334 3.08 -31.36 -6.30
CA ILE A 334 2.59 -30.94 -7.61
C ILE A 334 1.93 -32.11 -8.35
N ILE A 335 2.53 -33.32 -8.31
CA ILE A 335 1.96 -34.53 -8.90
C ILE A 335 0.65 -34.92 -8.22
N ALA A 336 0.63 -34.98 -6.89
CA ALA A 336 -0.54 -35.36 -6.11
C ALA A 336 -1.72 -34.40 -6.33
N MET A 337 -1.43 -33.11 -6.48
CA MET A 337 -2.44 -32.05 -6.62
C MET A 337 -2.85 -31.76 -8.07
N ARG A 338 -2.40 -32.52 -9.08
CA ARG A 338 -2.73 -32.30 -10.52
C ARG A 338 -4.22 -32.15 -10.79
N LYS A 339 -5.08 -32.94 -10.14
CA LYS A 339 -6.54 -32.82 -10.30
C LYS A 339 -7.07 -31.51 -9.71
N ARG A 340 -6.54 -31.08 -8.56
CA ARG A 340 -6.88 -29.82 -7.90
C ARG A 340 -6.39 -28.61 -8.69
N LEU A 341 -5.23 -28.74 -9.34
CA LEU A 341 -4.64 -27.72 -10.22
C LEU A 341 -5.56 -27.38 -11.39
N LYS A 342 -6.23 -28.38 -11.98
CA LYS A 342 -7.22 -28.16 -13.04
C LYS A 342 -8.42 -27.32 -12.56
N ILE A 343 -8.92 -27.59 -11.35
CA ILE A 343 -9.99 -26.79 -10.74
C ILE A 343 -9.51 -25.36 -10.49
N ALA A 344 -8.29 -25.19 -9.97
CA ALA A 344 -7.72 -23.87 -9.73
C ALA A 344 -7.57 -23.05 -11.03
N ILE A 345 -7.08 -23.66 -12.11
CA ILE A 345 -7.01 -23.02 -13.44
C ILE A 345 -8.41 -22.59 -13.90
N ALA A 346 -9.43 -23.43 -13.70
CA ALA A 346 -10.80 -23.09 -14.06
C ALA A 346 -11.37 -21.91 -13.23
N ILE A 347 -11.09 -21.86 -11.93
CA ILE A 347 -11.48 -20.74 -11.04
C ILE A 347 -10.79 -19.43 -11.46
N ILE A 348 -9.49 -19.47 -11.73
CA ILE A 348 -8.72 -18.32 -12.21
C ILE A 348 -9.30 -17.81 -13.52
N ARG A 349 -9.59 -18.70 -14.47
CA ARG A 349 -10.18 -18.34 -15.76
C ARG A 349 -11.58 -17.75 -15.63
N GLU A 350 -12.41 -18.32 -14.74
CA GLU A 350 -13.74 -17.81 -14.48
C GLU A 350 -13.71 -16.42 -13.81
N SER A 351 -12.75 -16.19 -12.92
CA SER A 351 -12.51 -14.88 -12.29
C SER A 351 -12.08 -13.84 -13.34
N SER A 352 -11.23 -14.22 -14.29
CA SER A 352 -10.87 -13.35 -15.43
C SER A 352 -12.10 -13.01 -16.29
N LYS A 353 -12.99 -13.96 -16.56
CA LYS A 353 -14.24 -13.69 -17.29
C LYS A 353 -15.16 -12.75 -16.53
N ALA A 354 -15.25 -12.90 -15.20
CA ALA A 354 -16.05 -12.02 -14.36
C ALA A 354 -15.58 -10.56 -14.49
N ILE A 355 -14.28 -10.32 -14.40
CA ILE A 355 -13.71 -8.96 -14.49
C ILE A 355 -13.84 -8.37 -15.90
N GLN A 356 -13.75 -9.19 -16.95
CA GLN A 356 -13.96 -8.72 -18.32
C GLN A 356 -15.41 -8.34 -18.62
N GLN A 357 -16.39 -9.07 -18.05
CA GLN A 357 -17.81 -8.70 -18.16
C GLN A 357 -18.18 -7.53 -17.23
N LEU A 358 -17.35 -7.26 -16.22
CA LEU A 358 -17.55 -6.22 -15.21
C LEU A 358 -16.36 -5.24 -15.20
N PRO A 359 -16.04 -4.55 -16.32
CA PRO A 359 -14.83 -3.74 -16.45
C PRO A 359 -14.75 -2.59 -15.44
N MET A 360 -15.90 -2.11 -14.94
CA MET A 360 -15.96 -1.08 -13.89
C MET A 360 -15.33 -1.53 -12.56
N LEU A 361 -15.17 -2.85 -12.31
CA LEU A 361 -14.44 -3.35 -11.14
C LEU A 361 -12.98 -2.94 -11.14
N LEU A 362 -12.39 -2.67 -12.31
CA LEU A 362 -10.99 -2.26 -12.44
C LEU A 362 -10.76 -0.81 -12.04
N LEU A 363 -11.79 0.02 -12.14
CA LEU A 363 -11.76 1.41 -11.67
C LEU A 363 -12.13 1.53 -10.19
N TRP A 364 -12.75 0.49 -9.61
CA TRP A 364 -13.14 0.48 -8.20
C TRP A 364 -12.01 0.87 -7.24
N PRO A 365 -10.74 0.41 -7.37
CA PRO A 365 -9.66 0.78 -6.46
C PRO A 365 -9.34 2.27 -6.38
N VAL A 366 -9.71 3.07 -7.37
CA VAL A 366 -9.48 4.52 -7.38
C VAL A 366 -10.21 5.18 -6.20
N ILE A 367 -11.45 4.76 -5.94
CA ILE A 367 -12.28 5.31 -4.87
C ILE A 367 -11.66 5.07 -3.47
N PRO A 368 -11.44 3.82 -3.00
CA PRO A 368 -10.83 3.58 -1.70
C PRO A 368 -9.39 4.08 -1.63
N THR A 369 -8.65 4.15 -2.74
CA THR A 369 -7.30 4.75 -2.73
C THR A 369 -7.38 6.26 -2.49
N ALA A 370 -8.31 6.97 -3.12
CA ALA A 370 -8.52 8.40 -2.90
C ALA A 370 -8.92 8.69 -1.44
N PHE A 371 -9.85 7.89 -0.88
CA PHE A 371 -10.21 7.99 0.54
C PHE A 371 -9.03 7.69 1.46
N PHE A 372 -8.20 6.69 1.13
CA PHE A 372 -7.00 6.37 1.91
C PHE A 372 -5.98 7.51 1.89
N VAL A 373 -5.71 8.11 0.73
CA VAL A 373 -4.82 9.28 0.61
C VAL A 373 -5.37 10.46 1.42
N GLY A 374 -6.67 10.75 1.30
CA GLY A 374 -7.33 11.77 2.11
C GLY A 374 -7.19 11.50 3.61
N LEU A 375 -7.36 10.25 4.04
CA LEU A 375 -7.20 9.82 5.43
C LEU A 375 -5.75 9.98 5.91
N VAL A 376 -4.75 9.66 5.08
CA VAL A 376 -3.33 9.86 5.40
C VAL A 376 -3.02 11.35 5.56
N VAL A 377 -3.46 12.19 4.62
CA VAL A 377 -3.26 13.65 4.70
C VAL A 377 -3.90 14.22 5.97
N TYR A 378 -5.17 13.89 6.22
CA TYR A 378 -5.87 14.26 7.45
C TYR A 378 -5.09 13.80 8.70
N SER A 379 -4.68 12.52 8.72
CA SER A 379 -4.03 11.94 9.88
C SER A 379 -2.66 12.57 10.16
N VAL A 380 -1.85 12.83 9.13
CA VAL A 380 -0.54 13.47 9.26
C VAL A 380 -0.68 14.92 9.69
N ALA A 381 -1.63 15.66 9.12
CA ALA A 381 -1.91 17.04 9.50
C ALA A 381 -2.27 17.13 10.99
N ILE A 382 -3.30 16.40 11.43
CA ILE A 382 -3.74 16.44 12.83
C ILE A 382 -2.66 15.93 13.79
N ALA A 383 -1.88 14.91 13.41
CA ALA A 383 -0.75 14.46 14.22
C ALA A 383 0.33 15.56 14.36
N ALA A 384 0.61 16.33 13.30
CA ALA A 384 1.54 17.45 13.36
C ALA A 384 1.05 18.57 14.28
N TYR A 385 -0.25 18.89 14.25
CA TYR A 385 -0.86 19.83 15.20
C TYR A 385 -0.78 19.31 16.64
N LEU A 386 -1.14 18.04 16.90
CA LEU A 386 -1.03 17.43 18.24
C LEU A 386 0.41 17.38 18.75
N LEU A 387 1.40 17.16 17.88
CA LEU A 387 2.81 17.08 18.26
C LEU A 387 3.42 18.44 18.59
N SER A 388 2.83 19.53 18.09
CA SER A 388 3.31 20.91 18.31
C SER A 388 2.55 21.67 19.40
N SER A 389 1.48 21.09 19.96
CA SER A 389 0.72 21.67 21.08
C SER A 389 1.51 21.66 22.38
N ASP A 390 1.69 22.83 23.00
CA ASP A 390 2.38 22.98 24.29
C ASP A 390 1.43 22.93 25.50
N ASP A 391 0.15 23.32 25.33
CA ASP A 391 -0.86 23.37 26.40
C ASP A 391 -2.16 22.63 26.04
N LEU A 392 -2.04 21.31 25.90
CA LEU A 392 -3.17 20.44 25.60
C LEU A 392 -4.13 20.28 26.78
N THR A 393 -3.64 20.49 28.01
CA THR A 393 -4.40 20.25 29.25
C THR A 393 -5.47 21.32 29.46
N ALA A 394 -5.16 22.60 29.20
CA ALA A 394 -6.12 23.69 29.32
C ALA A 394 -7.25 23.59 28.27
N ALA A 395 -6.91 23.30 27.01
CA ALA A 395 -7.89 23.22 25.92
C ALA A 395 -8.87 22.04 26.06
N VAL A 396 -8.40 20.91 26.61
CA VAL A 396 -9.27 19.77 26.94
C VAL A 396 -10.26 20.14 28.05
N LYS A 397 -9.84 20.92 29.06
CA LYS A 397 -10.73 21.38 30.15
C LYS A 397 -11.84 22.30 29.62
N GLU A 398 -11.50 23.27 28.79
CA GLU A 398 -12.47 24.20 28.19
C GLU A 398 -13.50 23.44 27.34
N SER A 399 -13.04 22.50 26.50
CA SER A 399 -13.94 21.66 25.70
C SER A 399 -14.87 20.82 26.57
N ALA A 400 -14.38 20.18 27.63
CA ALA A 400 -15.19 19.34 28.52
C ALA A 400 -16.27 20.13 29.27
N THR A 401 -15.99 21.37 29.67
CA THR A 401 -17.00 22.27 30.25
C THR A 401 -18.09 22.63 29.25
N THR A 402 -17.73 22.80 27.97
CA THR A 402 -18.68 23.09 26.89
C THR A 402 -19.64 21.91 26.63
N PHE A 403 -19.17 20.67 26.80
CA PHE A 403 -19.97 19.45 26.61
C PHE A 403 -20.66 18.92 27.88
N ASN A 404 -20.58 19.62 29.03
CA ASN A 404 -21.11 19.16 30.33
C ASN A 404 -20.63 17.75 30.75
N VAL A 405 -19.41 17.35 30.35
CA VAL A 405 -18.81 16.06 30.72
C VAL A 405 -17.80 16.30 31.85
N THR A 406 -18.30 16.64 33.04
CA THR A 406 -17.45 17.02 34.18
C THR A 406 -17.11 15.85 35.12
N SER A 407 -17.90 14.77 35.10
CA SER A 407 -17.78 13.67 36.08
C SER A 407 -16.67 12.64 35.79
N GLU A 408 -16.13 12.58 34.57
CA GLU A 408 -15.04 11.65 34.19
C GLU A 408 -13.71 12.35 33.89
N LEU A 409 -13.67 13.69 33.92
CA LEU A 409 -12.50 14.51 33.58
C LEU A 409 -11.48 14.64 34.72
N SER A 410 -11.87 14.32 35.95
CA SER A 410 -10.97 14.31 37.12
C SER A 410 -9.78 13.36 36.95
N ALA A 411 -9.91 12.31 36.12
CA ALA A 411 -8.80 11.40 35.80
C ALA A 411 -7.80 11.97 34.77
N ALA A 412 -8.22 12.91 33.91
CA ALA A 412 -7.33 13.60 32.97
C ALA A 412 -6.55 14.73 33.65
N GLU A 413 -7.03 15.22 34.79
CA GLU A 413 -6.43 16.31 35.58
C GLU A 413 -5.13 15.91 36.30
N GLU A 414 -4.90 14.62 36.54
CA GLU A 414 -3.67 14.10 37.16
C GLU A 414 -2.58 13.70 36.15
N LEU A 415 -2.86 13.74 34.85
CA LEU A 415 -1.89 13.30 33.84
C LEU A 415 -0.96 14.45 33.44
N PRO A 416 0.37 14.27 33.50
CA PRO A 416 1.32 15.27 33.01
C PRO A 416 1.07 15.54 31.51
N ALA A 417 1.24 16.79 31.05
CA ALA A 417 0.88 17.23 29.69
C ALA A 417 1.45 16.32 28.57
N LYS A 418 2.67 15.81 28.76
CA LYS A 418 3.32 14.86 27.84
C LYS A 418 2.59 13.51 27.75
N SER A 419 2.01 13.02 28.85
CA SER A 419 1.21 11.80 28.87
C SER A 419 -0.15 12.00 28.20
N LEU A 420 -0.79 13.16 28.40
CA LEU A 420 -2.04 13.49 27.71
C LEU A 420 -1.84 13.56 26.19
N GLN A 421 -0.76 14.20 25.74
CA GLN A 421 -0.37 14.25 24.33
C GLN A 421 -0.18 12.85 23.73
N GLN A 422 0.48 11.95 24.46
CA GLN A 422 0.65 10.55 24.03
C GLN A 422 -0.67 9.79 23.93
N VAL A 423 -1.60 10.00 24.86
CA VAL A 423 -2.93 9.36 24.83
C VAL A 423 -3.75 9.87 23.65
N LEU A 424 -3.80 11.19 23.41
CA LEU A 424 -4.53 11.74 22.26
C LEU A 424 -3.91 11.31 20.92
N LEU A 425 -2.58 11.26 20.84
CA LEU A 425 -1.90 10.73 19.65
C LEU A 425 -2.19 9.24 19.45
N ALA A 426 -2.20 8.43 20.52
CA ALA A 426 -2.54 7.02 20.45
C ALA A 426 -4.00 6.80 20.00
N PHE A 427 -4.93 7.60 20.52
CA PHE A 427 -6.33 7.62 20.08
C PHE A 427 -6.42 8.01 18.59
N HIS A 428 -5.73 9.06 18.15
CA HIS A 428 -5.71 9.47 16.75
C HIS A 428 -5.15 8.37 15.82
N VAL A 429 -4.04 7.75 16.20
CA VAL A 429 -3.42 6.63 15.46
C VAL A 429 -4.36 5.42 15.38
N PHE A 430 -5.07 5.09 16.47
CA PHE A 430 -6.06 4.02 16.45
C PHE A 430 -7.22 4.34 15.49
N GLY A 431 -7.70 5.58 15.47
CA GLY A 431 -8.73 6.05 14.53
C GLY A 431 -8.32 5.93 13.07
N PHE A 432 -7.07 6.29 12.76
CA PHE A 432 -6.48 6.09 11.43
C PHE A 432 -6.47 4.60 11.05
N LEU A 433 -6.00 3.72 11.93
CA LEU A 433 -5.96 2.28 11.68
C LEU A 433 -7.36 1.69 11.47
N TRP A 434 -8.31 2.04 12.33
CA TRP A 434 -9.68 1.51 12.27
C TRP A 434 -10.38 1.95 10.98
N THR A 435 -10.29 3.23 10.63
CA THR A 435 -10.89 3.75 9.40
C THR A 435 -10.25 3.13 8.15
N ASN A 436 -8.93 2.97 8.15
CA ASN A 436 -8.24 2.29 7.04
C ASN A 436 -8.72 0.82 6.90
N GLN A 437 -8.84 0.08 8.01
CA GLN A 437 -9.37 -1.29 7.95
C GLN A 437 -10.84 -1.33 7.50
N LEU A 438 -11.66 -0.35 7.88
CA LEU A 438 -13.05 -0.26 7.43
C LEU A 438 -13.12 -0.02 5.91
N LEU A 439 -12.28 0.87 5.40
CA LEU A 439 -12.19 1.16 3.97
C LEU A 439 -11.83 -0.08 3.15
N GLN A 440 -10.91 -0.90 3.65
CA GLN A 440 -10.57 -2.20 3.05
C GLN A 440 -11.73 -3.19 3.14
N ALA A 441 -12.43 -3.27 4.28
CA ALA A 441 -13.58 -4.15 4.46
C ALA A 441 -14.73 -3.81 3.49
N ILE A 442 -15.02 -2.51 3.31
CA ILE A 442 -16.00 -2.03 2.32
C ILE A 442 -15.58 -2.43 0.91
N SER A 443 -14.31 -2.20 0.56
CA SER A 443 -13.79 -2.55 -0.78
C SER A 443 -13.93 -4.05 -1.09
N ILE A 444 -13.54 -4.92 -0.15
CA ILE A 444 -13.68 -6.38 -0.29
C ILE A 444 -15.15 -6.77 -0.47
N CYS A 445 -16.04 -6.23 0.37
CA CYS A 445 -17.47 -6.56 0.35
C CYS A 445 -18.14 -6.11 -0.97
N VAL A 446 -17.76 -4.97 -1.52
CA VAL A 446 -18.29 -4.48 -2.82
C VAL A 446 -17.84 -5.38 -3.96
N ILE A 447 -16.54 -5.65 -4.07
CA ILE A 447 -16.00 -6.52 -5.13
C ILE A 447 -16.62 -7.91 -5.03
N ALA A 448 -16.65 -8.49 -3.82
CA ALA A 448 -17.23 -9.81 -3.57
C ALA A 448 -18.73 -9.84 -3.88
N GLY A 449 -19.49 -8.81 -3.49
CA GLY A 449 -20.92 -8.72 -3.78
C GLY A 449 -21.22 -8.64 -5.28
N THR A 450 -20.39 -7.93 -6.04
CA THR A 450 -20.52 -7.84 -7.50
C THR A 450 -20.10 -9.15 -8.20
N VAL A 451 -18.99 -9.77 -7.77
CA VAL A 451 -18.52 -11.04 -8.35
C VAL A 451 -19.43 -12.21 -7.97
N ALA A 452 -20.02 -12.21 -6.77
CA ALA A 452 -21.02 -13.19 -6.37
C ALA A 452 -22.29 -13.09 -7.22
N GLN A 453 -22.78 -11.88 -7.52
CA GLN A 453 -23.89 -11.69 -8.46
C GLN A 453 -23.58 -12.29 -9.84
N PHE A 454 -22.35 -12.12 -10.33
CA PHE A 454 -21.89 -12.77 -11.56
C PHE A 454 -21.91 -14.30 -11.43
N TYR A 455 -21.29 -14.89 -10.39
CA TYR A 455 -21.23 -16.35 -10.23
C TYR A 455 -22.61 -17.01 -10.12
N TRP A 456 -23.53 -16.38 -9.39
CA TRP A 456 -24.87 -16.91 -9.15
C TRP A 456 -25.88 -16.55 -10.25
N THR A 457 -25.42 -15.98 -11.37
CA THR A 457 -26.21 -15.83 -12.60
C THR A 457 -25.86 -16.97 -13.57
N PRO A 458 -26.82 -17.81 -13.99
CA PRO A 458 -26.57 -18.89 -14.94
C PRO A 458 -25.97 -18.36 -16.26
N PRO A 459 -24.95 -19.03 -16.84
CA PRO A 459 -24.39 -18.66 -18.13
C PRO A 459 -25.38 -18.96 -19.27
N SER A 460 -25.52 -18.02 -20.21
CA SER A 460 -26.21 -18.26 -21.48
C SER A 460 -25.41 -19.23 -22.37
N ASP A 461 -25.98 -19.69 -23.48
CA ASP A 461 -25.33 -20.62 -24.43
C ASP A 461 -23.98 -20.10 -24.93
N ASN A 462 -23.89 -18.78 -25.11
CA ASN A 462 -22.69 -18.06 -25.53
C ASN A 462 -21.67 -17.82 -24.40
N GLY A 463 -21.92 -18.32 -23.19
CA GLY A 463 -21.07 -18.17 -22.01
C GLY A 463 -21.10 -16.78 -21.35
N LYS A 464 -21.91 -15.85 -21.86
CA LYS A 464 -22.16 -14.54 -21.24
C LYS A 464 -23.21 -14.65 -20.15
N ARG A 465 -23.09 -13.84 -19.11
CA ARG A 465 -24.04 -13.77 -18.00
C ARG A 465 -24.77 -12.43 -18.03
N THR A 466 -26.10 -12.47 -18.04
CA THR A 466 -26.94 -11.27 -18.03
C THR A 466 -27.35 -10.97 -16.59
N LEU A 467 -26.63 -10.07 -15.93
CA LEU A 467 -26.93 -9.69 -14.55
C LEU A 467 -28.26 -8.92 -14.50
N GLU A 468 -29.04 -9.14 -13.43
CA GLU A 468 -30.33 -8.45 -13.21
C GLU A 468 -30.18 -6.93 -13.04
N SER A 469 -29.01 -6.47 -12.56
CA SER A 469 -28.77 -5.05 -12.30
C SER A 469 -27.86 -4.43 -13.36
N ASN A 470 -28.31 -3.31 -13.95
CA ASN A 470 -27.51 -2.51 -14.87
C ASN A 470 -26.23 -1.92 -14.24
N PHE A 471 -26.24 -1.72 -12.91
CA PHE A 471 -25.12 -1.17 -12.14
C PHE A 471 -24.79 -2.05 -10.93
N PRO A 472 -24.16 -3.23 -11.15
CA PRO A 472 -23.97 -4.23 -10.11
C PRO A 472 -23.02 -3.79 -8.98
N ILE A 473 -22.07 -2.88 -9.26
CA ILE A 473 -21.18 -2.28 -8.26
C ILE A 473 -21.95 -1.33 -7.35
N SER A 474 -22.73 -0.41 -7.91
CA SER A 474 -23.54 0.54 -7.13
C SER A 474 -24.56 -0.19 -6.26
N ARG A 475 -25.17 -1.27 -6.78
CA ARG A 475 -26.05 -2.13 -6.00
C ARG A 475 -25.32 -2.83 -4.85
N ALA A 476 -24.14 -3.42 -5.11
CA ALA A 476 -23.33 -4.07 -4.07
C ALA A 476 -22.85 -3.06 -3.00
N LEU A 477 -22.49 -1.85 -3.41
CA LEU A 477 -22.16 -0.74 -2.51
C LEU A 477 -23.35 -0.34 -1.65
N GLY A 478 -24.53 -0.16 -2.26
CA GLY A 478 -25.76 0.13 -1.53
C GLY A 478 -26.09 -0.94 -0.48
N TYR A 479 -25.96 -2.22 -0.82
CA TYR A 479 -26.15 -3.31 0.15
C TYR A 479 -25.09 -3.34 1.26
N THR A 480 -23.83 -3.05 0.90
CA THR A 480 -22.72 -3.00 1.86
C THR A 480 -22.95 -1.88 2.88
N LEU A 481 -23.23 -0.65 2.42
CA LEU A 481 -23.43 0.51 3.29
C LEU A 481 -24.74 0.43 4.07
N ARG A 482 -25.82 -0.07 3.48
CA ARG A 482 -27.14 -0.07 4.14
C ARG A 482 -27.29 -1.19 5.17
N PHE A 483 -26.82 -2.40 4.85
CA PHE A 483 -27.12 -3.60 5.64
C PHE A 483 -25.93 -4.16 6.40
N SER A 484 -24.71 -3.99 5.87
CA SER A 484 -23.53 -4.72 6.34
C SER A 484 -22.50 -3.87 7.08
N ILE A 485 -22.65 -2.54 7.07
CA ILE A 485 -21.65 -1.60 7.59
C ILE A 485 -21.28 -1.86 9.06
N GLY A 486 -22.25 -2.25 9.90
CA GLY A 486 -21.98 -2.61 11.30
C GLY A 486 -21.04 -3.82 11.45
N SER A 487 -21.30 -4.88 10.68
CA SER A 487 -20.45 -6.08 10.65
C SER A 487 -19.04 -5.75 10.16
N LEU A 488 -18.94 -4.85 9.17
CA LEU A 488 -17.67 -4.37 8.63
C LEU A 488 -16.90 -3.53 9.65
N CYS A 489 -17.58 -2.65 10.40
CA CYS A 489 -16.98 -1.89 11.51
C CYS A 489 -16.44 -2.80 12.61
N PHE A 490 -17.16 -3.89 12.94
CA PHE A 490 -16.71 -4.84 13.95
C PHE A 490 -15.48 -5.63 13.48
N GLY A 491 -15.50 -6.19 12.27
CA GLY A 491 -14.35 -6.90 11.72
C GLY A 491 -13.11 -6.01 11.57
N SER A 492 -13.31 -4.78 11.10
CA SER A 492 -12.22 -3.80 10.93
C SER A 492 -11.64 -3.34 12.27
N PHE A 493 -12.48 -3.23 13.31
CA PHE A 493 -12.05 -2.93 14.67
C PHE A 493 -11.09 -4.01 15.19
N ILE A 494 -11.43 -5.29 15.04
CA ILE A 494 -10.58 -6.40 15.52
C ILE A 494 -9.20 -6.33 14.85
N ILE A 495 -9.16 -6.13 13.53
CA ILE A 495 -7.89 -6.00 12.80
C ILE A 495 -7.11 -4.78 13.31
N ALA A 496 -7.76 -3.62 13.42
CA ALA A 496 -7.12 -2.38 13.85
C ALA A 496 -6.58 -2.46 15.28
N PHE A 497 -7.30 -3.15 16.19
CA PHE A 497 -6.88 -3.38 17.55
C PHE A 497 -5.59 -4.21 17.61
N VAL A 498 -5.52 -5.30 16.85
CA VAL A 498 -4.28 -6.11 16.76
C VAL A 498 -3.13 -5.30 16.15
N GLN A 499 -3.40 -4.49 15.13
CA GLN A 499 -2.39 -3.61 14.54
C GLN A 499 -1.88 -2.58 15.55
N PHE A 500 -2.77 -1.98 16.34
CA PHE A 500 -2.43 -1.04 17.38
C PHE A 500 -1.57 -1.70 18.48
N LEU A 501 -1.92 -2.90 18.94
CA LEU A 501 -1.10 -3.66 19.88
C LEU A 501 0.31 -3.93 19.34
N ARG A 502 0.45 -4.21 18.04
CA ARG A 502 1.77 -4.38 17.41
C ARG A 502 2.58 -3.08 17.38
N ILE A 503 1.95 -1.94 17.10
CA ILE A 503 2.61 -0.63 17.17
C ILE A 503 3.05 -0.33 18.61
N MET A 504 2.18 -0.59 19.59
CA MET A 504 2.49 -0.40 21.00
C MET A 504 3.66 -1.29 21.46
N LEU A 505 3.73 -2.55 21.01
CA LEU A 505 4.87 -3.41 21.33
C LEU A 505 6.16 -2.98 20.64
N GLU A 506 6.10 -2.41 19.44
CA GLU A 506 7.28 -1.83 18.79
C GLU A 506 7.76 -0.59 19.57
N TYR A 507 6.84 0.23 20.07
CA TYR A 507 7.16 1.35 20.96
C TYR A 507 7.81 0.87 22.28
N LEU A 508 7.22 -0.13 22.94
CA LEU A 508 7.76 -0.73 24.18
C LEU A 508 9.13 -1.37 23.96
N ASP A 509 9.32 -2.07 22.84
CA ASP A 509 10.60 -2.68 22.49
C ASP A 509 11.70 -1.63 22.32
N ARG A 510 11.39 -0.49 21.68
CA ARG A 510 12.33 0.63 21.56
C ARG A 510 12.68 1.24 22.91
N ASN A 511 11.70 1.41 23.80
CA ASN A 511 11.92 2.02 25.10
C ASN A 511 12.64 1.09 26.10
N THR A 512 12.55 -0.23 25.90
CA THR A 512 13.15 -1.22 26.81
C THR A 512 14.52 -1.74 26.36
N LYS A 513 15.13 -1.15 25.33
CA LYS A 513 16.42 -1.62 24.77
C LYS A 513 17.54 -1.76 25.82
N GLN A 514 17.67 -0.83 26.77
CA GLN A 514 18.66 -0.93 27.85
C GLN A 514 18.42 -2.14 28.77
N ILE A 515 17.15 -2.40 29.12
CA ILE A 515 16.77 -3.53 29.97
C ILE A 515 16.98 -4.85 29.23
N GLN A 516 16.69 -4.90 27.93
CA GLN A 516 16.90 -6.08 27.08
C GLN A 516 18.37 -6.45 26.92
N GLN A 517 19.29 -5.48 26.93
CA GLN A 517 20.72 -5.74 26.90
C GLN A 517 21.20 -6.40 28.20
N THR A 518 20.57 -6.05 29.31
CA THR A 518 20.89 -6.59 30.64
C THR A 518 20.22 -7.94 30.89
N ASN A 519 18.98 -8.14 30.41
CA ASN A 519 18.17 -9.32 30.68
C ASN A 519 17.75 -10.05 29.39
N ARG A 520 18.39 -11.20 29.14
CA ARG A 520 18.11 -12.06 27.98
C ARG A 520 16.67 -12.58 27.94
N VAL A 521 16.03 -12.82 29.10
CA VAL A 521 14.66 -13.34 29.17
C VAL A 521 13.68 -12.32 28.59
N VAL A 522 13.82 -11.04 28.95
CA VAL A 522 12.98 -9.94 28.43
C VAL A 522 13.12 -9.83 26.92
N ARG A 523 14.35 -9.95 26.40
CA ARG A 523 14.63 -9.93 24.97
C ARG A 523 13.94 -11.09 24.22
N VAL A 524 14.02 -12.31 24.75
CA VAL A 524 13.36 -13.48 24.14
C VAL A 524 11.84 -13.38 24.22
N ALA A 525 11.30 -12.94 25.36
CA ALA A 525 9.86 -12.77 25.55
C ALA A 525 9.26 -11.74 24.58
N LEU A 526 9.90 -10.57 24.40
CA LEU A 526 9.43 -9.56 23.45
C LEU A 526 9.48 -10.05 21.99
N LEU A 527 10.52 -10.81 21.62
CA LEU A 527 10.60 -11.42 20.30
C LEU A 527 9.47 -12.44 20.07
N ALA A 528 9.19 -13.28 21.07
CA ALA A 528 8.10 -14.27 21.00
C ALA A 528 6.74 -13.60 20.84
N VAL A 529 6.43 -12.59 21.66
CA VAL A 529 5.15 -11.86 21.58
C VAL A 529 5.00 -11.12 20.24
N LYS A 530 6.08 -10.49 19.74
CA LYS A 530 6.08 -9.86 18.41
C LYS A 530 5.76 -10.87 17.29
N CYS A 531 6.36 -12.05 17.35
CA CYS A 531 6.09 -13.13 16.41
C CYS A 531 4.63 -13.61 16.50
N CYS A 532 4.13 -13.90 17.72
CA CYS A 532 2.76 -14.35 17.95
C CYS A 532 1.73 -13.34 17.44
N LEU A 533 1.92 -12.04 17.69
CA LEU A 533 0.99 -11.01 17.21
C LEU A 533 1.10 -10.74 15.72
N TRP A 534 2.27 -10.91 15.13
CA TRP A 534 2.40 -10.90 13.67
C TRP A 534 1.58 -12.04 13.05
N CYS A 535 1.73 -13.27 13.56
CA CYS A 535 0.93 -14.42 13.14
C CYS A 535 -0.57 -14.18 13.37
N PHE A 536 -0.95 -13.69 14.55
CA PHE A 536 -2.35 -13.42 14.89
C PHE A 536 -2.97 -12.37 13.96
N GLU A 537 -2.26 -11.29 13.62
CA GLU A 537 -2.73 -10.31 12.63
C GLU A 537 -2.99 -10.99 11.28
N LYS A 538 -2.09 -11.87 10.81
CA LYS A 538 -2.28 -12.57 9.54
C LYS A 538 -3.49 -13.50 9.57
N CYS A 539 -3.66 -14.27 10.65
CA CYS A 539 -4.82 -15.14 10.83
C CYS A 539 -6.14 -14.37 10.86
N ILE A 540 -6.20 -13.27 11.62
CA ILE A 540 -7.40 -12.43 11.72
C ILE A 540 -7.70 -11.75 10.38
N LYS A 541 -6.69 -11.26 9.64
CA LYS A 541 -6.89 -10.70 8.30
C LYS A 541 -7.42 -11.74 7.31
N PHE A 542 -6.86 -12.95 7.33
CA PHE A 542 -7.34 -14.06 6.50
C PHE A 542 -8.79 -14.41 6.83
N LEU A 543 -9.12 -14.61 8.12
CA LEU A 543 -10.48 -14.92 8.56
C LEU A 543 -11.47 -13.81 8.18
N SER A 544 -11.11 -12.56 8.44
CA SER A 544 -11.97 -11.40 8.17
C SER A 544 -12.21 -11.21 6.67
N LYS A 545 -11.20 -11.38 5.82
CA LYS A 545 -11.34 -11.32 4.35
C LYS A 545 -12.43 -12.29 3.86
N ASN A 546 -12.35 -13.55 4.29
CA ASN A 546 -13.33 -14.58 3.93
C ASN A 546 -14.71 -14.34 4.55
N ALA A 547 -14.76 -13.79 5.77
CA ALA A 547 -16.01 -13.36 6.39
C ALA A 547 -16.68 -12.24 5.60
N TYR A 548 -15.95 -11.22 5.14
CA TYR A 548 -16.50 -10.13 4.34
C TYR A 548 -17.08 -10.62 3.00
N ILE A 549 -16.43 -11.59 2.34
CA ILE A 549 -16.97 -12.23 1.13
C ILE A 549 -18.33 -12.88 1.44
N LEU A 550 -18.43 -13.62 2.54
CA LEU A 550 -19.67 -14.29 2.91
C LEU A 550 -20.76 -13.32 3.41
N ILE A 551 -20.39 -12.22 4.06
CA ILE A 551 -21.31 -11.11 4.36
C ILE A 551 -21.88 -10.54 3.06
N ALA A 552 -21.04 -10.31 2.04
CA ALA A 552 -21.48 -9.83 0.74
C ALA A 552 -22.48 -10.80 0.09
N MET A 553 -22.22 -12.11 0.15
CA MET A 553 -23.08 -13.15 -0.44
C MET A 553 -24.41 -13.36 0.32
N LYS A 554 -24.35 -13.52 1.65
CA LYS A 554 -25.47 -14.00 2.48
C LYS A 554 -26.10 -12.92 3.37
N GLY A 555 -25.41 -11.81 3.64
CA GLY A 555 -25.90 -10.77 4.56
C GLY A 555 -25.88 -11.16 6.03
N ASN A 556 -24.98 -12.07 6.43
CA ASN A 556 -24.81 -12.52 7.81
C ASN A 556 -24.09 -11.46 8.67
N SER A 557 -24.17 -11.57 10.01
CA SER A 557 -23.29 -10.82 10.92
C SER A 557 -21.84 -11.28 10.81
N PHE A 558 -20.89 -10.49 11.30
CA PHE A 558 -19.47 -10.81 11.16
C PHE A 558 -19.09 -12.16 11.78
N CYS A 559 -19.58 -12.46 12.99
CA CYS A 559 -19.21 -13.68 13.71
C CYS A 559 -19.80 -14.93 13.02
N ALA A 560 -21.07 -14.86 12.61
CA ALA A 560 -21.73 -15.94 11.87
C ALA A 560 -21.07 -16.17 10.50
N ALA A 561 -20.71 -15.10 9.79
CA ALA A 561 -19.99 -15.18 8.53
C ALA A 561 -18.57 -15.76 8.69
N SER A 562 -17.87 -15.39 9.75
CA SER A 562 -16.53 -15.92 10.06
C SER A 562 -16.57 -17.42 10.35
N ALA A 563 -17.51 -17.87 11.18
CA ALA A 563 -17.66 -19.29 11.50
C ALA A 563 -18.02 -20.13 10.27
N ARG A 564 -18.97 -19.65 9.46
CA ARG A 564 -19.40 -20.36 8.24
C ARG A 564 -18.33 -20.36 7.16
N SER A 565 -17.63 -19.25 6.93
CA SER A 565 -16.55 -19.18 5.93
C SER A 565 -15.38 -20.09 6.33
N PHE A 566 -15.01 -20.11 7.62
CA PHE A 566 -13.99 -21.03 8.13
C PHE A 566 -14.40 -22.50 7.95
N LYS A 567 -15.65 -22.86 8.29
CA LYS A 567 -16.19 -24.22 8.08
C LYS A 567 -16.14 -24.62 6.60
N LEU A 568 -16.53 -23.71 5.70
CA LEU A 568 -16.55 -23.95 4.26
C LEU A 568 -15.14 -24.17 3.69
N ILE A 569 -14.18 -23.34 4.11
CA ILE A 569 -12.77 -23.44 3.74
C ILE A 569 -12.15 -24.72 4.27
N PHE A 570 -12.40 -25.07 5.54
CA PHE A 570 -11.82 -26.25 6.17
C PHE A 570 -12.29 -27.55 5.49
N LYS A 571 -13.59 -27.66 5.17
CA LYS A 571 -14.14 -28.78 4.39
C LYS A 571 -13.49 -28.94 3.01
N ASN A 572 -12.99 -27.84 2.43
CA ASN A 572 -12.40 -27.79 1.10
C ASN A 572 -10.90 -27.39 1.09
N MET A 573 -10.19 -27.58 2.22
CA MET A 573 -8.89 -26.96 2.47
C MET A 573 -7.87 -27.22 1.36
N ALA A 574 -7.74 -28.46 0.90
CA ALA A 574 -6.78 -28.81 -0.16
C ALA A 574 -7.06 -28.09 -1.50
N ARG A 575 -8.33 -27.81 -1.82
CA ARG A 575 -8.70 -27.03 -3.02
C ARG A 575 -8.34 -25.56 -2.82
N VAL A 576 -8.74 -25.01 -1.67
CA VAL A 576 -8.52 -23.60 -1.32
C VAL A 576 -7.03 -23.27 -1.24
N ALA A 577 -6.23 -24.13 -0.61
CA ALA A 577 -4.79 -23.93 -0.46
C ALA A 577 -4.07 -23.87 -1.82
N VAL A 578 -4.45 -24.72 -2.79
CA VAL A 578 -3.87 -24.71 -4.15
C VAL A 578 -4.22 -23.42 -4.88
N VAL A 579 -5.50 -23.04 -4.87
CA VAL A 579 -5.97 -21.82 -5.54
C VAL A 579 -5.25 -20.60 -4.99
N ASN A 580 -5.20 -20.46 -3.67
CA ASN A 580 -4.58 -19.29 -3.02
C ASN A 580 -3.06 -19.26 -3.19
N SER A 581 -2.39 -20.41 -3.18
CA SER A 581 -0.94 -20.46 -3.40
C SER A 581 -0.59 -20.03 -4.83
N ILE A 582 -1.32 -20.54 -5.82
CA ILE A 582 -1.09 -20.22 -7.23
C ILE A 582 -1.47 -18.78 -7.55
N SER A 583 -2.64 -18.33 -7.08
CA SER A 583 -3.07 -16.95 -7.29
C SER A 583 -2.05 -15.98 -6.72
N PHE A 584 -1.49 -16.23 -5.53
CA PHE A 584 -0.43 -15.42 -4.95
C PHE A 584 0.78 -15.27 -5.88
N PHE A 585 1.32 -16.36 -6.42
CA PHE A 585 2.47 -16.30 -7.34
C PHE A 585 2.12 -15.60 -8.66
N LEU A 586 0.98 -15.90 -9.26
CA LEU A 586 0.52 -15.25 -10.50
C LEU A 586 0.36 -13.75 -10.31
N LEU A 587 -0.26 -13.35 -9.20
CA LEU A 587 -0.50 -11.96 -8.86
C LEU A 587 0.79 -11.21 -8.53
N PHE A 588 1.77 -11.90 -7.94
CA PHE A 588 3.11 -11.35 -7.76
C PHE A 588 3.82 -11.12 -9.11
N LEU A 589 3.73 -12.07 -10.03
CA LEU A 589 4.30 -11.94 -11.38
C LEU A 589 3.70 -10.76 -12.14
N ILE A 590 2.40 -10.52 -12.04
CA ILE A 590 1.74 -9.35 -12.64
C ILE A 590 2.42 -8.06 -12.19
N LYS A 591 2.63 -7.90 -10.88
CA LYS A 591 3.21 -6.66 -10.34
C LYS A 591 4.65 -6.48 -10.83
N MET A 592 5.42 -7.56 -10.87
CA MET A 592 6.80 -7.54 -11.35
C MET A 592 6.90 -7.23 -12.84
N THR A 593 6.10 -7.89 -13.69
CA THR A 593 6.14 -7.67 -15.15
C THR A 593 5.64 -6.27 -15.53
N VAL A 594 4.56 -5.78 -14.92
CA VAL A 594 4.06 -4.42 -15.17
C VAL A 594 5.08 -3.37 -14.72
N THR A 595 5.66 -3.53 -13.53
CA THR A 595 6.65 -2.57 -13.00
C THR A 595 7.92 -2.54 -13.84
N LEU A 596 8.44 -3.72 -14.23
CA LEU A 596 9.64 -3.81 -15.07
C LEU A 596 9.38 -3.25 -16.47
N ALA A 597 8.24 -3.56 -17.09
CA ALA A 597 7.88 -3.05 -18.41
C ALA A 597 7.76 -1.51 -18.40
N VAL A 598 7.08 -0.94 -17.41
CA VAL A 598 7.00 0.51 -17.25
C VAL A 598 8.38 1.12 -17.02
N GLY A 599 9.17 0.56 -16.11
CA GLY A 599 10.52 1.04 -15.82
C GLY A 599 11.42 1.06 -17.06
N LEU A 600 11.37 0.00 -17.87
CA LEU A 600 12.08 -0.08 -19.15
C LEU A 600 11.60 0.97 -20.15
N VAL A 601 10.29 1.17 -20.28
CA VAL A 601 9.74 2.18 -21.20
C VAL A 601 10.12 3.59 -20.75
N VAL A 602 9.97 3.92 -19.46
CA VAL A 602 10.36 5.24 -18.93
C VAL A 602 11.86 5.46 -19.07
N PHE A 603 12.68 4.44 -18.77
CA PHE A 603 14.13 4.53 -18.97
C PHE A 603 14.48 4.75 -20.44
N ALA A 604 13.85 4.02 -21.36
CA ALA A 604 14.09 4.19 -22.79
C ALA A 604 13.69 5.58 -23.29
N LEU A 605 12.56 6.13 -22.80
CA LEU A 605 12.10 7.47 -23.15
C LEU A 605 13.00 8.59 -22.59
N LEU A 606 13.58 8.40 -21.41
CA LEU A 606 14.42 9.42 -20.75
C LEU A 606 15.92 9.30 -21.07
N SER A 607 16.40 8.10 -21.41
CA SER A 607 17.83 7.84 -21.73
C SER A 607 18.19 8.13 -23.18
N LYS A 608 17.20 8.19 -24.09
CA LYS A 608 17.42 8.37 -25.52
C LYS A 608 16.39 9.32 -26.14
N SER A 609 16.72 10.61 -26.20
CA SER A 609 16.08 11.56 -27.11
C SER A 609 16.44 11.33 -28.61
N SER A 610 16.73 10.09 -29.07
CA SER A 610 17.09 9.87 -30.50
C SER A 610 16.99 8.44 -31.07
N SER A 611 16.15 7.51 -30.57
CA SER A 611 15.97 6.23 -31.32
C SER A 611 14.62 5.50 -31.23
N LEU A 612 13.56 6.13 -30.71
CA LEU A 612 12.19 5.66 -30.95
C LEU A 612 11.55 6.69 -31.88
N SER A 613 11.25 6.29 -33.11
CA SER A 613 10.74 7.12 -34.21
C SER A 613 9.32 7.65 -33.92
N LEU A 614 9.12 8.38 -32.82
CA LEU A 614 7.93 9.19 -32.61
C LEU A 614 8.19 10.57 -33.20
N SER A 615 7.24 11.05 -34.00
CA SER A 615 7.29 12.40 -34.59
C SER A 615 7.43 13.46 -33.51
N ALA A 616 8.15 14.55 -33.82
CA ALA A 616 8.40 15.67 -32.91
C ALA A 616 7.11 16.25 -32.27
N ASP A 617 5.97 16.14 -32.97
CA ASP A 617 4.65 16.56 -32.48
C ASP A 617 4.05 15.65 -31.39
N GLN A 618 4.43 14.38 -31.31
CA GLN A 618 3.97 13.49 -30.23
C GLN A 618 4.84 13.65 -28.97
N LEU A 619 6.11 14.05 -29.15
CA LEU A 619 7.07 14.27 -28.06
C LEU A 619 6.80 15.58 -27.29
N SER A 620 6.25 16.60 -27.96
CA SER A 620 5.83 17.86 -27.32
C SER A 620 4.66 17.68 -26.35
N LEU A 621 3.77 16.70 -26.63
CA LEU A 621 2.64 16.34 -25.77
C LEU A 621 3.07 15.60 -24.49
N LEU A 622 4.20 14.88 -24.54
CA LEU A 622 4.81 14.24 -23.37
C LEU A 622 5.74 15.16 -22.58
N GLY A 623 5.92 16.43 -22.99
CA GLY A 623 6.80 17.37 -22.32
C GLY A 623 8.26 16.95 -22.45
N GLY A 624 8.86 17.20 -23.62
CA GLY A 624 10.27 16.93 -23.88
C GLY A 624 11.18 17.66 -22.88
N ALA A 625 11.56 16.97 -21.81
CA ALA A 625 12.41 17.51 -20.78
C ALA A 625 13.71 16.71 -20.73
N THR A 626 14.81 17.40 -20.98
CA THR A 626 16.17 16.86 -20.79
C THR A 626 16.40 16.68 -19.29
N VAL A 627 16.45 15.43 -18.83
CA VAL A 627 16.82 15.09 -17.44
C VAL A 627 18.32 14.84 -17.35
N MET A 628 18.96 15.26 -16.26
CA MET A 628 20.38 15.01 -16.04
C MET A 628 20.65 13.55 -15.68
N SER A 629 19.74 12.93 -14.92
CA SER A 629 19.78 11.50 -14.62
C SER A 629 18.39 10.85 -14.75
N PRO A 630 18.21 9.84 -15.63
CA PRO A 630 16.92 9.17 -15.79
C PRO A 630 16.57 8.25 -14.61
N LEU A 631 17.53 7.92 -13.73
CA LEU A 631 17.36 6.93 -12.66
C LEU A 631 16.26 7.32 -11.68
N ALA A 632 16.28 8.57 -11.22
CA ALA A 632 15.32 9.09 -10.24
C ALA A 632 13.87 9.02 -10.77
N PRO A 633 13.56 9.57 -11.96
CA PRO A 633 12.25 9.39 -12.59
C PRO A 633 11.84 7.93 -12.83
N VAL A 634 12.77 7.07 -13.23
CA VAL A 634 12.48 5.64 -13.46
C VAL A 634 12.11 4.94 -12.15
N VAL A 635 12.83 5.18 -11.07
CA VAL A 635 12.52 4.60 -9.75
C VAL A 635 11.14 5.06 -9.29
N VAL A 636 10.81 6.34 -9.42
CA VAL A 636 9.48 6.85 -9.04
C VAL A 636 8.38 6.29 -9.94
N ALA A 637 8.62 6.17 -11.25
CA ALA A 637 7.68 5.54 -12.17
C ALA A 637 7.45 4.06 -11.83
N CYS A 638 8.52 3.32 -11.45
CA CYS A 638 8.42 1.94 -10.98
C CYS A 638 7.60 1.83 -9.68
N VAL A 639 7.82 2.73 -8.72
CA VAL A 639 7.02 2.78 -7.48
C VAL A 639 5.56 3.07 -7.80
N LEU A 640 5.29 4.04 -8.66
CA LEU A 640 3.92 4.37 -9.09
C LEU A 640 3.26 3.19 -9.79
N ALA A 641 3.96 2.54 -10.74
CA ALA A 641 3.46 1.37 -11.45
C ALA A 641 3.19 0.19 -10.51
N TRP A 642 4.06 -0.05 -9.52
CA TRP A 642 3.86 -1.08 -8.50
C TRP A 642 2.61 -0.81 -7.66
N LEU A 643 2.36 0.45 -7.30
CA LEU A 643 1.16 0.84 -6.54
C LEU A 643 -0.11 0.63 -7.38
N VAL A 644 -0.12 1.09 -8.63
CA VAL A 644 -1.23 0.91 -9.58
C VAL A 644 -1.50 -0.57 -9.83
N ALA A 645 -0.45 -1.35 -10.13
CA ALA A 645 -0.54 -2.80 -10.33
C ALA A 645 -1.04 -3.49 -9.06
N SER A 646 -0.62 -3.06 -7.87
CA SER A 646 -1.09 -3.62 -6.61
C SER A 646 -2.57 -3.36 -6.34
N ALA A 647 -3.05 -2.15 -6.64
CA ALA A 647 -4.45 -1.78 -6.49
C ALA A 647 -5.35 -2.66 -7.38
N PHE A 648 -4.94 -2.86 -8.63
CA PHE A 648 -5.63 -3.72 -9.59
C PHE A 648 -5.59 -5.20 -9.22
N VAL A 649 -4.39 -5.71 -8.89
CA VAL A 649 -4.19 -7.10 -8.48
C VAL A 649 -5.03 -7.45 -7.26
N ASN A 650 -5.23 -6.50 -6.34
CA ASN A 650 -6.12 -6.69 -5.19
C ASN A 650 -7.56 -6.97 -5.63
N VAL A 651 -8.08 -6.29 -6.65
CA VAL A 651 -9.42 -6.60 -7.20
C VAL A 651 -9.50 -8.02 -7.72
N TYR A 652 -8.47 -8.43 -8.47
CA TYR A 652 -8.38 -9.77 -9.02
C TYR A 652 -8.28 -10.84 -7.94
N ASP A 653 -7.50 -10.58 -6.88
CA ASP A 653 -7.37 -11.45 -5.71
C ASP A 653 -8.72 -11.67 -5.00
N ILE A 654 -9.46 -10.58 -4.74
CA ILE A 654 -10.81 -10.69 -4.15
C ILE A 654 -11.78 -11.42 -5.09
N ALA A 655 -11.67 -11.21 -6.40
CA ALA A 655 -12.49 -11.93 -7.37
C ALA A 655 -12.22 -13.45 -7.35
N ILE A 656 -10.95 -13.88 -7.31
CA ILE A 656 -10.59 -15.30 -7.19
C ILE A 656 -11.17 -15.91 -5.93
N ASP A 657 -10.94 -15.27 -4.77
CA ASP A 657 -11.45 -15.78 -3.49
C ASP A 657 -12.98 -15.84 -3.49
N THR A 658 -13.64 -14.85 -4.10
CA THR A 658 -15.10 -14.82 -4.19
C THR A 658 -15.63 -15.96 -5.06
N ILE A 659 -15.07 -16.18 -6.25
CA ILE A 659 -15.47 -17.30 -7.12
C ILE A 659 -15.19 -18.63 -6.43
N LEU A 660 -14.06 -18.77 -5.74
CA LEU A 660 -13.73 -19.96 -4.96
C LEU A 660 -14.74 -20.22 -3.84
N LEU A 661 -15.10 -19.21 -3.05
CA LEU A 661 -16.09 -19.35 -1.99
C LEU A 661 -17.49 -19.64 -2.56
N CYS A 662 -17.87 -18.99 -3.67
CA CYS A 662 -19.12 -19.30 -4.36
C CYS A 662 -19.15 -20.74 -4.87
N PHE A 663 -18.05 -21.23 -5.47
CA PHE A 663 -17.91 -22.61 -5.91
C PHE A 663 -17.98 -23.61 -4.75
N CYS A 664 -17.32 -23.32 -3.63
CA CYS A 664 -17.40 -24.18 -2.45
C CYS A 664 -18.82 -24.23 -1.88
N GLU A 665 -19.52 -23.11 -1.82
CA GLU A 665 -20.92 -23.03 -1.38
C GLU A 665 -21.87 -23.75 -2.36
N ASP A 666 -21.63 -23.63 -3.67
CA ASP A 666 -22.39 -24.31 -4.73
C ASP A 666 -22.27 -25.83 -4.63
N VAL A 667 -21.06 -26.35 -4.34
CA VAL A 667 -20.85 -27.78 -4.09
C VAL A 667 -21.49 -28.25 -2.78
N GLU A 668 -21.61 -27.39 -1.77
CA GLU A 668 -22.32 -27.73 -0.52
C GLU A 668 -23.85 -27.77 -0.74
N LEU A 669 -24.40 -26.87 -1.56
CA LEU A 669 -25.84 -26.79 -1.85
C LEU A 669 -26.32 -27.86 -2.85
N HIS A 670 -25.54 -28.13 -3.90
CA HIS A 670 -25.95 -29.02 -5.00
C HIS A 670 -25.19 -30.35 -5.02
N GLY A 671 -24.32 -30.60 -4.04
CA GLY A 671 -23.48 -31.79 -3.98
C GLY A 671 -22.28 -31.75 -4.94
N PRO A 672 -21.59 -32.89 -5.13
CA PRO A 672 -20.36 -32.96 -5.92
C PRO A 672 -20.59 -32.92 -7.44
N THR A 673 -21.83 -32.76 -7.91
CA THR A 673 -22.19 -32.73 -9.33
C THR A 673 -22.18 -31.32 -9.92
N ALA A 674 -22.25 -31.22 -11.25
CA ALA A 674 -22.33 -29.95 -11.95
C ALA A 674 -23.64 -29.20 -11.65
N SER A 675 -23.53 -27.93 -11.26
CA SER A 675 -24.65 -27.01 -11.01
C SER A 675 -24.90 -26.08 -12.20
N GLU A 676 -26.10 -25.53 -12.32
CA GLU A 676 -26.48 -24.60 -13.40
C GLU A 676 -25.71 -23.27 -13.37
N PHE A 677 -25.15 -22.88 -12.21
CA PHE A 677 -24.38 -21.64 -12.03
C PHE A 677 -22.91 -21.76 -12.47
N MET A 678 -22.41 -22.99 -12.56
CA MET A 678 -21.04 -23.29 -12.98
C MET A 678 -20.85 -23.03 -14.48
N SER A 679 -19.67 -22.58 -14.88
CA SER A 679 -19.34 -22.49 -16.31
C SER A 679 -19.19 -23.88 -16.93
N LYS A 680 -19.40 -23.99 -18.26
CA LYS A 680 -19.26 -25.25 -19.01
C LYS A 680 -17.94 -25.98 -18.73
N GLU A 681 -16.86 -25.22 -18.51
CA GLU A 681 -15.54 -25.76 -18.15
C GLU A 681 -15.52 -26.36 -16.74
N LEU A 682 -16.08 -25.66 -15.74
CA LEU A 682 -16.24 -26.17 -14.38
C LEU A 682 -17.16 -27.40 -14.34
N GLN A 683 -18.30 -27.35 -15.04
CA GLN A 683 -19.23 -28.48 -15.15
C GLN A 683 -18.55 -29.72 -15.74
N ARG A 684 -17.74 -29.55 -16.79
CA ARG A 684 -16.96 -30.65 -17.39
C ARG A 684 -15.95 -31.25 -16.42
N ILE A 685 -15.30 -30.43 -15.60
CA ILE A 685 -14.33 -30.90 -14.58
C ILE A 685 -15.04 -31.68 -13.46
N MET A 686 -16.30 -31.35 -13.16
CA MET A 686 -17.12 -32.02 -12.14
C MET A 686 -17.86 -33.27 -12.64
N GLY A 687 -17.67 -33.70 -13.90
CA GLY A 687 -18.28 -34.92 -14.45
C GLY A 687 -19.54 -34.72 -15.31
N GLY A 688 -19.68 -33.53 -15.92
CA GLY A 688 -20.85 -33.01 -16.66
C GLY A 688 -21.94 -33.95 -17.18
N SER A 689 -23.16 -33.76 -16.67
CA SER A 689 -24.36 -33.21 -17.33
C SER A 689 -25.30 -32.75 -16.20
N ILE A 690 -26.14 -31.73 -16.44
CA ILE A 690 -27.11 -31.26 -15.43
C ILE A 690 -28.02 -32.45 -15.09
N PRO A 691 -28.22 -32.82 -13.81
CA PRO A 691 -29.21 -33.83 -13.46
C PRO A 691 -30.57 -33.44 -14.05
N HIS A 692 -31.19 -34.33 -14.83
CA HIS A 692 -32.40 -34.08 -15.63
C HIS A 692 -33.64 -33.60 -14.84
N HIS A 693 -33.58 -33.51 -13.52
CA HIS A 693 -34.65 -33.01 -12.65
C HIS A 693 -34.80 -31.48 -12.59
N ALA A 694 -33.88 -30.69 -13.15
CA ALA A 694 -33.92 -29.21 -13.04
C ALA A 694 -34.61 -28.48 -14.21
N THR A 695 -34.91 -29.19 -15.31
CA THR A 695 -35.40 -28.59 -16.56
C THR A 695 -36.92 -28.44 -16.68
N GLU A 696 -37.72 -29.09 -15.82
CA GLU A 696 -39.20 -29.05 -15.94
C GLU A 696 -39.86 -27.80 -15.32
N ASP A 697 -39.16 -27.00 -14.52
CA ASP A 697 -39.75 -25.84 -13.81
C ASP A 697 -39.53 -24.46 -14.49
N LYS A 698 -39.07 -24.41 -15.74
CA LYS A 698 -38.89 -23.12 -16.44
C LYS A 698 -40.16 -22.72 -17.19
N HIS A 699 -41.18 -22.23 -16.47
CA HIS A 699 -42.13 -21.19 -16.92
C HIS A 699 -43.01 -20.68 -15.76
N GLN A 700 -42.44 -19.96 -14.78
CA GLN A 700 -43.20 -18.96 -14.03
C GLN A 700 -42.43 -17.64 -14.01
N LEU A 701 -42.63 -16.86 -15.07
CA LEU A 701 -42.39 -15.42 -15.08
C LEU A 701 -43.31 -14.78 -14.02
N ILE A 702 -42.76 -14.42 -12.86
CA ILE A 702 -43.47 -13.58 -11.90
C ILE A 702 -43.43 -12.14 -12.45
N HIS A 703 -44.40 -11.82 -13.32
CA HIS A 703 -44.80 -10.45 -13.58
C HIS A 703 -45.57 -9.94 -12.35
N VAL A 704 -44.93 -9.14 -11.50
CA VAL A 704 -45.67 -8.31 -10.54
C VAL A 704 -46.14 -7.07 -11.31
N SER A 705 -47.39 -7.10 -11.76
CA SER A 705 -48.12 -5.92 -12.22
C SER A 705 -49.04 -5.44 -11.09
N PRO A 706 -49.17 -4.12 -10.83
CA PRO A 706 -50.01 -3.61 -9.75
C PRO A 706 -51.47 -3.60 -10.20
N LYS A 707 -52.35 -4.36 -9.54
CA LYS A 707 -53.80 -4.16 -9.65
C LYS A 707 -54.30 -3.32 -8.50
N GLY A 708 -54.66 -2.08 -8.83
CA GLY A 708 -55.62 -1.30 -8.08
C GLY A 708 -57.07 -1.72 -8.39
N GLU A 709 -57.94 -1.13 -7.57
CA GLU A 709 -59.39 -0.93 -7.72
C GLU A 709 -60.37 -1.98 -7.16
N GLY A 710 -61.25 -1.46 -6.28
CA GLY A 710 -62.70 -1.58 -6.49
C GLY A 710 -63.45 -2.49 -5.52
N LYS A 711 -64.01 -1.91 -4.46
CA LYS A 711 -65.15 -2.48 -3.70
C LYS A 711 -66.46 -1.86 -4.18
N ASN A 712 -67.53 -2.67 -4.10
CA ASN A 712 -68.99 -2.39 -4.17
C ASN A 712 -69.64 -2.90 -5.47
N ALA A 713 -70.80 -3.57 -5.50
CA ALA A 713 -71.67 -4.22 -4.52
C ALA A 713 -72.80 -4.98 -5.28
N SER A 714 -73.13 -6.23 -4.87
CA SER A 714 -74.48 -6.87 -4.81
C SER A 714 -75.33 -7.07 -6.11
N PRO A 715 -76.47 -7.83 -6.07
CA PRO A 715 -76.54 -9.30 -6.13
C PRO A 715 -77.59 -9.84 -7.13
N THR A 716 -77.69 -11.17 -7.30
CA THR A 716 -78.86 -12.04 -7.67
C THR A 716 -78.32 -13.33 -8.33
N GLY A 717 -78.80 -14.56 -8.16
CA GLY A 717 -79.84 -15.21 -7.37
C GLY A 717 -80.04 -16.65 -7.93
N ARG A 718 -80.44 -17.62 -7.08
CA ARG A 718 -80.97 -19.00 -7.41
C ARG A 718 -79.99 -19.97 -8.11
N GLN A 719 -80.02 -21.30 -7.95
CA GLN A 719 -80.91 -22.29 -7.33
C GLN A 719 -80.15 -23.63 -7.14
N ASN A 720 -80.75 -24.51 -6.34
CA ASN A 720 -80.34 -25.81 -5.74
C ASN A 720 -79.93 -27.02 -6.65
N PRO A 721 -79.46 -28.15 -6.04
CA PRO A 721 -78.71 -29.31 -6.60
C PRO A 721 -79.67 -30.50 -6.95
N PRO A 722 -79.34 -31.84 -6.97
CA PRO A 722 -78.11 -32.64 -6.70
C PRO A 722 -77.85 -33.81 -7.71
N ASP A 723 -76.97 -34.75 -7.30
CA ASP A 723 -76.93 -36.23 -7.58
C ASP A 723 -75.51 -36.69 -7.94
N GLU A 724 -74.79 -37.40 -7.05
CA GLU A 724 -74.82 -38.86 -6.78
C GLU A 724 -73.99 -39.65 -7.80
N GLU A 725 -72.82 -40.14 -7.39
CA GLU A 725 -72.39 -41.54 -7.58
C GLU A 725 -71.01 -41.82 -6.96
N THR A 726 -71.02 -42.77 -6.03
CA THR A 726 -69.89 -43.57 -5.51
C THR A 726 -69.20 -44.37 -6.61
N VAL A 727 -67.92 -44.76 -6.42
CA VAL A 727 -67.41 -46.16 -6.48
C VAL A 727 -65.86 -46.23 -6.55
N VAL A 728 -65.32 -46.95 -5.55
CA VAL A 728 -64.16 -47.87 -5.52
C VAL A 728 -62.74 -47.41 -5.10
N GLU A 729 -62.39 -48.00 -3.95
CA GLU A 729 -61.12 -48.25 -3.28
C GLU A 729 -60.00 -48.84 -4.15
N ARG A 730 -58.73 -48.59 -3.79
CA ARG A 730 -57.89 -49.56 -3.03
C ARG A 730 -56.45 -49.05 -2.91
N MET A 731 -56.04 -48.73 -1.68
CA MET A 731 -54.64 -48.76 -1.22
C MET A 731 -54.33 -50.20 -0.80
N GLU A 732 -53.09 -50.65 -1.01
CA GLU A 732 -52.34 -51.33 0.06
C GLU A 732 -50.82 -51.32 -0.21
N GLU A 733 -50.11 -50.91 0.84
CA GLU A 733 -48.69 -51.12 1.14
C GLU A 733 -48.35 -52.61 1.28
N THR A 734 -47.07 -52.98 1.13
CA THR A 734 -46.21 -53.51 2.22
C THR A 734 -44.85 -53.96 1.66
N ASP A 735 -43.76 -53.51 2.29
CA ASP A 735 -42.83 -54.40 3.02
C ASP A 735 -41.88 -53.58 3.93
N ILE A 736 -42.13 -53.74 5.24
CA ILE A 736 -41.34 -53.54 6.48
C ILE A 736 -40.66 -52.20 6.76
#